data_AF-A0A518GCE6-F1
#
_entry.id   AF-A0A518GCE6-F1
#
_cell.length_a   1.000
_cell.length_b   1.000
_cell.length_c   1.000
_cell.angle_alpha   90.00
_cell.angle_beta   90.00
_cell.angle_gamma   90.00
#
_symmetry.space_group_name_H-M   'P 1'
#
loop_
_entity.id
_entity.type
_entity.pdbx_description
1 polymer ?
#
loop_
_entity_poly.entity_id
_entity_poly.type
_entity_poly.pdbx_seq_one_letter_code
_entity_poly.pdbx_strand_id
1 'polypeptide(L)'
;MHTSPDSRTLELIDEHLFEAYPMHDPTPRPKPREIAPRRVATTQIATSVVLPCCTWRSLHVCCLSMIWALGLFGGVPTFGQTQSDLAAALQPLVDAHAGDVAVAAAILDSDLKTRISWNYQGDQVMPTASLIKLPVMIEAYRQAQAGGLSLEHLIVLREEDKVPGSGILTEQFSAGTSLPLNDAIRLMMRYSDNTATNLVLDSIGLESTAKTMAELGFPETRIHSKVFRRDTSIDSDRSQKYGLGSTTANETVTLLSQLVRGELADESSTQSMLDHLFACEATNGFPRDLPAGTRVAHKTGSVTLARTEAGIIDSPAGKIVLCVLTNNNEDKRWSENNAGNVLCAKLAKAAFDLVNPEPADTSESFPQQLSEGSTGELVEALQRTLNARIQSDLGIDGDFGPATAAAVKKFQTSAKLSNSGVVDAQTWQALGEILMVPEPVAAPELINSEKLAVAPPLDPLAPPQVTAKAFAILDLATGEVLAELNGDEPLPNASTTKLLTAYVVLDYAQSHPEVLQETVTFSERADQTLGSTSGVKAGEQLPVYELLYGLMLPSGNDASVALAEHFGGRLANPSQPEANAEEAYDAFIAAMNAKAQTLHMTHTHFANPHGLPAEKHHSSAIDLAKLAKAALKLPEMRKYVTCRQRGCQVTSLNGYSRNILWKNTNRLLGQAGFTGLKTGTTSAAGACLVASGVREEQARVVVVLGAVSSDARYVDARNLFAWSWRDTAR
;
A
#
# COMPACT_ATOMS: atom_id res chain seq x y z
N MET A 1 -11.05 23.83 71.32
CA MET A 1 -11.97 22.93 72.05
C MET A 1 -13.25 22.87 71.23
N HIS A 2 -13.86 21.76 70.86
CA HIS A 2 -13.64 20.33 71.06
C HIS A 2 -14.63 19.65 70.08
N THR A 3 -14.14 18.69 69.29
CA THR A 3 -14.75 17.38 68.95
C THR A 3 -16.26 17.22 68.66
N SER A 4 -16.59 16.77 67.42
CA SER A 4 -17.24 15.49 66.99
C SER A 4 -18.60 15.04 67.61
N PRO A 5 -19.45 14.15 67.01
CA PRO A 5 -19.14 13.16 65.95
C PRO A 5 -20.24 12.75 64.92
N ASP A 6 -19.78 11.97 63.89
CA ASP A 6 -20.33 10.75 63.24
C ASP A 6 -21.82 10.63 62.84
N SER A 7 -22.25 9.82 61.85
CA SER A 7 -21.67 9.00 60.76
C SER A 7 -22.84 8.32 60.03
N ARG A 8 -22.60 7.78 58.81
CA ARG A 8 -23.45 6.90 57.96
C ARG A 8 -24.53 7.66 57.16
N THR A 9 -24.63 7.57 55.83
CA THR A 9 -24.60 6.38 54.97
C THR A 9 -24.29 6.81 53.52
N LEU A 10 -23.22 6.32 52.90
CA LEU A 10 -22.99 6.35 51.43
C LEU A 10 -22.06 5.17 51.06
N GLU A 11 -22.69 4.02 50.83
CA GLU A 11 -22.24 2.87 50.02
C GLU A 11 -22.94 3.04 48.66
N LEU A 12 -22.43 2.74 47.46
CA LEU A 12 -21.25 2.09 46.91
C LEU A 12 -20.99 2.75 45.54
N ILE A 13 -19.74 3.06 45.20
CA ILE A 13 -19.31 3.31 43.82
C ILE A 13 -18.27 2.23 43.48
N ASP A 14 -18.53 1.55 42.37
CA ASP A 14 -17.86 0.35 41.87
C ASP A 14 -16.37 0.58 41.53
N GLU A 15 -15.47 0.05 42.34
CA GLU A 15 -14.02 -0.07 42.08
C GLU A 15 -13.72 -1.34 41.25
N HIS A 16 -14.25 -1.47 40.03
CA HIS A 16 -13.97 -2.65 39.18
C HIS A 16 -13.69 -2.32 37.69
N LEU A 17 -13.02 -1.19 37.42
CA LEU A 17 -12.61 -0.83 36.05
C LEU A 17 -11.15 -1.16 35.69
N PHE A 18 -10.33 -1.70 36.60
CA PHE A 18 -8.87 -1.83 36.36
C PHE A 18 -8.22 -3.20 36.64
N GLU A 19 -8.98 -4.27 36.89
CA GLU A 19 -8.40 -5.62 37.00
C GLU A 19 -8.76 -6.50 35.79
N ALA A 20 -7.90 -6.49 34.77
CA ALA A 20 -7.62 -7.65 33.90
C ALA A 20 -6.52 -7.33 32.88
N TYR A 21 -5.27 -7.20 33.33
CA TYR A 21 -4.10 -7.37 32.47
C TYR A 21 -3.12 -8.31 33.19
N PRO A 22 -2.92 -9.56 32.75
CA PRO A 22 -1.86 -10.38 33.29
C PRO A 22 -0.52 -9.82 32.79
N MET A 23 0.17 -9.13 33.69
CA MET A 23 1.59 -8.84 33.60
C MET A 23 2.34 -10.17 33.53
N HIS A 24 3.03 -10.43 32.41
CA HIS A 24 3.96 -11.54 32.31
C HIS A 24 5.21 -11.21 33.14
N ASP A 25 5.29 -11.79 34.34
CA ASP A 25 6.53 -11.89 35.12
C ASP A 25 7.50 -12.89 34.44
N PRO A 26 8.79 -12.58 34.26
CA PRO A 26 9.70 -13.41 33.48
C PRO A 26 10.22 -14.56 34.33
N THR A 27 9.57 -15.72 34.26
CA THR A 27 10.14 -16.94 34.83
C THR A 27 11.36 -17.42 34.02
N PRO A 28 12.39 -18.01 34.67
CA PRO A 28 13.69 -18.26 34.06
C PRO A 28 13.67 -19.43 33.05
N ARG A 29 14.43 -19.28 31.97
CA ARG A 29 14.61 -20.29 30.91
C ARG A 29 15.10 -21.64 31.49
N PRO A 30 14.51 -22.79 31.10
CA PRO A 30 15.10 -24.09 31.41
C PRO A 30 16.31 -24.36 30.50
N LYS A 31 17.38 -24.88 31.10
CA LYS A 31 18.63 -25.28 30.42
C LYS A 31 18.40 -26.44 29.44
N PRO A 32 19.22 -26.57 28.37
CA PRO A 32 19.08 -27.65 27.39
C PRO A 32 19.44 -29.01 28.01
N ARG A 33 18.63 -30.03 27.74
CA ARG A 33 18.99 -31.43 28.03
C ARG A 33 19.88 -31.98 26.92
N GLU A 34 21.07 -32.42 27.33
CA GLU A 34 22.01 -33.23 26.55
C GLU A 34 21.38 -34.56 26.12
N ILE A 35 21.56 -34.93 24.85
CA ILE A 35 21.38 -36.31 24.38
C ILE A 35 22.77 -36.81 23.98
N ALA A 36 23.28 -37.76 24.75
CA ALA A 36 24.55 -38.45 24.52
C ALA A 36 24.35 -39.69 23.59
N PRO A 37 25.43 -40.18 22.95
CA PRO A 37 25.37 -41.06 21.76
C PRO A 37 25.60 -42.56 22.06
N ARG A 38 25.20 -43.43 21.14
CA ARG A 38 25.69 -44.84 21.02
C ARG A 38 25.91 -45.16 19.53
N ARG A 39 27.16 -45.14 19.02
CA ARG A 39 28.15 -46.26 18.85
C ARG A 39 27.58 -47.45 18.06
N VAL A 40 27.90 -47.64 16.77
CA VAL A 40 29.17 -48.05 16.05
C VAL A 40 29.35 -49.57 15.99
N ALA A 41 29.46 -50.12 14.76
CA ALA A 41 30.46 -51.09 14.27
C ALA A 41 30.13 -51.50 12.80
N THR A 42 30.88 -51.06 11.78
CA THR A 42 31.96 -51.79 11.02
C THR A 42 31.51 -53.16 10.46
N THR A 43 31.65 -53.50 9.17
CA THR A 43 32.90 -53.60 8.39
C THR A 43 32.62 -53.82 6.87
N GLN A 44 33.61 -53.47 6.06
CA GLN A 44 33.86 -53.64 4.60
C GLN A 44 33.38 -54.99 3.98
N ILE A 45 33.18 -55.15 2.66
CA ILE A 45 34.22 -55.28 1.61
C ILE A 45 33.58 -55.16 0.20
N ALA A 46 34.36 -54.61 -0.73
CA ALA A 46 34.09 -54.44 -2.15
C ALA A 46 33.96 -55.75 -2.94
N THR A 47 33.20 -55.73 -4.04
CA THR A 47 33.64 -56.29 -5.33
C THR A 47 32.76 -55.82 -6.47
N SER A 48 33.44 -55.60 -7.57
CA SER A 48 33.00 -55.07 -8.85
C SER A 48 32.65 -56.18 -9.84
N VAL A 49 31.82 -55.81 -10.84
CA VAL A 49 31.92 -56.22 -12.26
C VAL A 49 31.20 -57.50 -12.72
N VAL A 50 30.71 -57.35 -13.97
CA VAL A 50 30.18 -58.27 -15.00
C VAL A 50 28.69 -58.67 -15.02
N LEU A 51 28.03 -58.22 -16.10
CA LEU A 51 26.99 -58.90 -16.93
C LEU A 51 27.37 -60.38 -17.26
N PRO A 52 26.63 -61.22 -18.03
CA PRO A 52 25.55 -60.92 -18.97
C PRO A 52 24.40 -61.98 -19.06
N CYS A 53 23.48 -61.65 -19.98
CA CYS A 53 22.83 -62.57 -20.94
C CYS A 53 21.76 -63.55 -20.46
N CYS A 54 20.61 -63.42 -21.14
CA CYS A 54 19.98 -64.49 -21.92
C CYS A 54 19.25 -65.58 -21.11
N THR A 55 18.03 -66.00 -21.40
CA THR A 55 17.12 -65.80 -22.53
C THR A 55 15.83 -66.58 -22.22
N TRP A 56 14.74 -66.17 -22.88
CA TRP A 56 13.68 -67.02 -23.44
C TRP A 56 12.39 -67.36 -22.67
N ARG A 57 11.30 -66.87 -23.31
CA ARG A 57 10.07 -67.59 -23.71
C ARG A 57 9.07 -67.95 -22.57
N SER A 58 7.76 -67.79 -22.70
CA SER A 58 6.92 -67.65 -23.89
C SER A 58 5.44 -67.45 -23.50
N LEU A 59 4.69 -66.86 -24.44
CA LEU A 59 3.27 -67.12 -24.80
C LEU A 59 2.11 -66.55 -23.94
N HIS A 60 1.44 -65.55 -24.56
CA HIS A 60 0.07 -65.64 -25.14
C HIS A 60 -1.07 -64.77 -24.55
N VAL A 61 -1.52 -63.83 -25.41
CA VAL A 61 -2.89 -63.73 -26.00
C VAL A 61 -3.80 -62.54 -25.57
N CYS A 62 -4.13 -61.74 -26.61
CA CYS A 62 -5.33 -60.93 -26.89
C CYS A 62 -5.65 -59.70 -26.00
N CYS A 63 -6.15 -58.55 -26.47
CA CYS A 63 -6.77 -58.17 -27.76
C CYS A 63 -6.77 -56.63 -27.95
N LEU A 64 -6.41 -56.20 -29.17
CA LEU A 64 -7.01 -55.16 -30.05
C LEU A 64 -7.77 -53.93 -29.50
N SER A 65 -7.31 -52.73 -29.89
CA SER A 65 -7.97 -51.77 -30.85
C SER A 65 -7.10 -50.50 -31.04
N MET A 66 -6.28 -50.40 -32.10
CA MET A 66 -6.44 -49.58 -33.34
C MET A 66 -6.77 -48.09 -33.13
N ILE A 67 -5.79 -47.16 -33.25
CA ILE A 67 -5.22 -46.49 -34.47
C ILE A 67 -6.19 -45.49 -35.11
N TRP A 68 -5.78 -44.20 -35.22
CA TRP A 68 -5.66 -43.46 -36.49
C TRP A 68 -4.70 -42.27 -36.31
N ALA A 69 -4.02 -41.93 -37.42
CA ALA A 69 -2.69 -41.34 -37.48
C ALA A 69 -2.65 -39.99 -38.21
N LEU A 70 -1.47 -39.36 -38.11
CA LEU A 70 -0.84 -38.43 -39.07
C LEU A 70 -1.34 -36.98 -39.14
N GLY A 71 -0.51 -36.08 -38.61
CA GLY A 71 -0.47 -34.65 -38.91
C GLY A 71 0.97 -34.16 -38.83
N LEU A 72 1.55 -33.92 -40.01
CA LEU A 72 2.92 -33.54 -40.34
C LEU A 72 3.62 -32.52 -39.41
N PHE A 73 4.90 -32.82 -39.16
CA PHE A 73 5.93 -31.90 -38.70
C PHE A 73 6.01 -30.66 -39.61
N GLY A 74 5.61 -29.52 -39.06
CA GLY A 74 6.05 -28.19 -39.48
C GLY A 74 6.49 -27.47 -38.21
N GLY A 75 7.74 -27.66 -37.80
CA GLY A 75 8.34 -26.85 -36.76
C GLY A 75 8.36 -25.41 -37.23
N VAL A 76 7.55 -24.55 -36.62
CA VAL A 76 7.76 -23.10 -36.71
C VAL A 76 9.12 -22.84 -36.09
N PRO A 77 10.10 -22.25 -36.81
CA PRO A 77 11.34 -21.87 -36.19
C PRO A 77 11.03 -20.85 -35.10
N THR A 78 11.34 -21.18 -33.85
CA THR A 78 11.45 -20.19 -32.78
C THR A 78 12.57 -19.23 -33.19
N PHE A 79 12.20 -18.08 -33.75
CA PHE A 79 13.13 -16.99 -34.04
C PHE A 79 13.72 -16.50 -32.72
N GLY A 80 14.91 -17.00 -32.37
CA GLY A 80 15.67 -16.46 -31.25
C GLY A 80 16.16 -15.06 -31.61
N GLN A 81 15.72 -14.05 -30.86
CA GLN A 81 16.24 -12.69 -31.02
C GLN A 81 17.77 -12.68 -30.90
N THR A 82 18.36 -11.70 -31.56
CA THR A 82 19.79 -11.50 -31.67
C THR A 82 20.22 -10.17 -31.05
N GLN A 83 21.52 -9.98 -30.86
CA GLN A 83 22.08 -8.69 -30.47
C GLN A 83 21.74 -7.58 -31.49
N SER A 84 21.66 -7.91 -32.79
CA SER A 84 21.24 -6.96 -33.82
C SER A 84 19.79 -6.52 -33.65
N ASP A 85 18.89 -7.38 -33.18
CA ASP A 85 17.49 -7.01 -32.96
C ASP A 85 17.36 -6.05 -31.76
N LEU A 86 18.13 -6.30 -30.69
CA LEU A 86 18.19 -5.39 -29.54
C LEU A 86 18.79 -4.03 -29.92
N ALA A 87 19.84 -4.03 -30.75
CA ALA A 87 20.38 -2.79 -31.29
C ALA A 87 19.36 -2.04 -32.15
N ALA A 88 18.66 -2.72 -33.05
CA ALA A 88 17.66 -2.13 -33.93
C ALA A 88 16.48 -1.52 -33.16
N ALA A 89 16.09 -2.13 -32.03
CA ALA A 89 15.03 -1.61 -31.17
C ALA A 89 15.45 -0.39 -30.34
N LEU A 90 16.69 -0.36 -29.83
CA LEU A 90 17.13 0.64 -28.85
C LEU A 90 17.91 1.82 -29.45
N GLN A 91 18.73 1.58 -30.48
CA GLN A 91 19.60 2.59 -31.07
C GLN A 91 18.84 3.84 -31.58
N PRO A 92 17.69 3.73 -32.29
CA PRO A 92 16.98 4.91 -32.78
C PRO A 92 16.48 5.83 -31.67
N LEU A 93 16.15 5.27 -30.50
CA LEU A 93 15.71 6.03 -29.33
C LEU A 93 16.86 6.82 -28.71
N VAL A 94 18.04 6.18 -28.64
CA VAL A 94 19.28 6.83 -28.20
C VAL A 94 19.66 7.97 -29.13
N ASP A 95 19.65 7.74 -30.44
CA ASP A 95 20.03 8.74 -31.45
C ASP A 95 19.10 9.95 -31.48
N ALA A 96 17.84 9.78 -31.06
CA ALA A 96 16.84 10.85 -31.02
C ALA A 96 16.95 11.76 -29.78
N HIS A 97 17.72 11.37 -28.76
CA HIS A 97 17.81 12.14 -27.51
C HIS A 97 18.82 13.29 -27.62
N ALA A 98 18.40 14.49 -27.21
CA ALA A 98 19.25 15.67 -27.18
C ALA A 98 20.06 15.76 -25.88
N GLY A 99 21.21 15.10 -25.86
CA GLY A 99 22.16 15.06 -24.74
C GLY A 99 23.17 13.92 -24.89
N ASP A 100 24.09 13.79 -23.93
CA ASP A 100 24.98 12.63 -23.86
C ASP A 100 24.22 11.42 -23.32
N VAL A 101 24.40 10.26 -23.95
CA VAL A 101 23.69 9.02 -23.59
C VAL A 101 24.66 7.84 -23.55
N ALA A 102 24.61 7.08 -22.45
CA ALA A 102 25.22 5.77 -22.34
C ALA A 102 24.17 4.74 -21.89
N VAL A 103 24.06 3.62 -22.60
CA VAL A 103 23.08 2.56 -22.33
C VAL A 103 23.78 1.21 -22.36
N ALA A 104 23.38 0.33 -21.45
CA ALA A 104 23.69 -1.09 -21.53
C ALA A 104 22.43 -1.89 -21.19
N ALA A 105 22.23 -2.99 -21.89
CA ALA A 105 21.09 -3.89 -21.73
C ALA A 105 21.57 -5.34 -21.80
N ALA A 106 21.03 -6.20 -20.94
CA ALA A 106 21.23 -7.64 -20.94
C ALA A 106 19.90 -8.34 -20.73
N ILE A 107 19.58 -9.31 -21.59
CA ILE A 107 18.43 -10.19 -21.45
C ILE A 107 18.90 -11.50 -20.85
N LEU A 108 18.40 -11.82 -19.67
CA LEU A 108 18.70 -13.05 -18.95
C LEU A 108 17.58 -14.07 -19.19
N ASP A 109 17.94 -15.32 -19.45
CA ASP A 109 16.99 -16.43 -19.54
C ASP A 109 16.45 -16.87 -18.16
N SER A 110 15.64 -17.93 -18.12
CA SER A 110 15.09 -18.48 -16.88
C SER A 110 16.17 -19.03 -15.92
N ASP A 111 17.35 -19.39 -16.43
CA ASP A 111 18.51 -19.81 -15.65
C ASP A 111 19.41 -18.62 -15.27
N LEU A 112 18.95 -17.38 -15.51
CA LEU A 112 19.68 -16.12 -15.30
C LEU A 112 20.95 -15.97 -16.14
N LYS A 113 21.14 -16.78 -17.19
CA LYS A 113 22.27 -16.66 -18.11
C LYS A 113 21.98 -15.56 -19.13
N THR A 114 23.02 -14.78 -19.46
CA THR A 114 22.89 -13.73 -20.48
C THR A 114 22.67 -14.37 -21.84
N ARG A 115 21.47 -14.16 -22.40
CA ARG A 115 21.07 -14.63 -23.73
C ARG A 115 21.49 -13.64 -24.82
N ILE A 116 21.26 -12.35 -24.57
CA ILE A 116 21.60 -11.25 -25.48
C ILE A 116 22.07 -10.08 -24.62
N SER A 117 23.06 -9.34 -25.10
CA SER A 117 23.45 -8.06 -24.52
C SER A 117 23.77 -7.05 -25.60
N TRP A 118 23.51 -5.78 -25.32
CA TRP A 118 23.84 -4.67 -26.19
C TRP A 118 24.23 -3.46 -25.35
N ASN A 119 25.10 -2.60 -25.87
CA ASN A 119 25.40 -1.32 -25.24
C ASN A 119 25.67 -0.24 -26.30
N TYR A 120 25.45 1.01 -25.90
CA TYR A 120 25.83 2.22 -26.60
C TYR A 120 26.64 3.09 -25.65
N GLN A 121 27.88 3.41 -26.02
CA GLN A 121 28.83 4.11 -25.16
C GLN A 121 28.92 3.49 -23.75
N GLY A 122 28.81 2.16 -23.65
CA GLY A 122 28.61 1.46 -22.38
C GLY A 122 29.73 1.63 -21.35
N ASP A 123 30.95 1.93 -21.80
CA ASP A 123 32.14 2.19 -20.97
C ASP A 123 32.38 3.68 -20.70
N GLN A 124 31.51 4.57 -21.18
CA GLN A 124 31.62 6.00 -20.89
C GLN A 124 31.28 6.26 -19.41
N VAL A 125 32.21 6.91 -18.70
CA VAL A 125 31.98 7.31 -17.31
C VAL A 125 31.05 8.51 -17.27
N MET A 126 29.91 8.34 -16.62
CA MET A 126 28.81 9.29 -16.57
C MET A 126 28.43 9.62 -15.11
N PRO A 127 27.88 10.81 -14.83
CA PRO A 127 27.34 11.13 -13.52
C PRO A 127 26.13 10.24 -13.20
N THR A 128 26.02 9.78 -11.97
CA THR A 128 24.93 8.89 -11.52
C THR A 128 23.79 9.62 -10.83
N ALA A 129 24.02 10.84 -10.35
CA ALA A 129 23.12 11.47 -9.38
C ALA A 129 22.78 10.47 -8.24
N SER A 130 21.49 10.26 -7.94
CA SER A 130 21.05 9.32 -6.89
C SER A 130 21.12 7.84 -7.28
N LEU A 131 21.46 7.48 -8.52
CA LEU A 131 21.66 6.07 -8.91
C LEU A 131 22.80 5.43 -8.10
N ILE A 132 23.78 6.21 -7.65
CA ILE A 132 24.88 5.74 -6.80
C ILE A 132 24.43 5.15 -5.45
N LYS A 133 23.17 5.35 -5.04
CA LYS A 133 22.62 4.74 -3.82
C LYS A 133 22.52 3.21 -3.94
N LEU A 134 22.46 2.66 -5.17
CA LEU A 134 22.50 1.22 -5.43
C LEU A 134 23.78 0.55 -4.87
N PRO A 135 25.00 0.95 -5.25
CA PRO A 135 26.22 0.37 -4.68
C PRO A 135 26.40 0.68 -3.18
N VAL A 136 25.87 1.80 -2.69
CA VAL A 136 25.84 2.10 -1.24
C VAL A 136 25.02 1.07 -0.46
N MET A 137 23.82 0.72 -0.96
CA MET A 137 23.01 -0.36 -0.38
C MET A 137 23.75 -1.70 -0.42
N ILE A 138 24.35 -2.05 -1.55
CA ILE A 138 25.09 -3.31 -1.72
C ILE A 138 26.21 -3.41 -0.68
N GLU A 139 26.97 -2.33 -0.47
CA GLU A 139 28.02 -2.31 0.54
C GLU A 139 27.48 -2.47 1.97
N ALA A 140 26.37 -1.83 2.31
CA ALA A 140 25.75 -1.96 3.62
C ALA A 140 25.36 -3.42 3.95
N TYR A 141 24.77 -4.13 2.98
CA TYR A 141 24.43 -5.54 3.14
C TYR A 141 25.67 -6.44 3.20
N ARG A 142 26.72 -6.14 2.44
CA ARG A 142 27.98 -6.90 2.50
C ARG A 142 28.66 -6.76 3.87
N GLN A 143 28.71 -5.56 4.44
CA GLN A 143 29.24 -5.37 5.80
C GLN A 143 28.39 -6.06 6.85
N ALA A 144 27.06 -6.04 6.70
CA ALA A 144 26.16 -6.74 7.60
C ALA A 144 26.38 -8.26 7.57
N GLN A 145 26.51 -8.85 6.37
CA GLN A 145 26.82 -10.27 6.20
C GLN A 145 28.20 -10.63 6.77
N ALA A 146 29.19 -9.75 6.63
CA ALA A 146 30.51 -9.93 7.22
C ALA A 146 30.52 -9.77 8.76
N GLY A 147 29.39 -9.39 9.37
CA GLY A 147 29.25 -9.13 10.80
C GLY A 147 29.88 -7.82 11.28
N GLY A 148 30.29 -6.94 10.35
CA GLY A 148 30.86 -5.63 10.67
C GLY A 148 29.82 -4.58 11.04
N LEU A 149 28.55 -4.84 10.75
CA LEU A 149 27.43 -3.93 10.94
C LEU A 149 26.15 -4.72 11.27
N SER A 150 25.21 -4.13 12.00
CA SER A 150 23.87 -4.71 12.19
C SER A 150 22.83 -3.85 11.51
N LEU A 151 22.00 -4.45 10.65
CA LEU A 151 20.90 -3.75 9.98
C LEU A 151 19.79 -3.31 10.94
N GLU A 152 19.70 -3.95 12.11
CA GLU A 152 18.76 -3.61 13.19
C GLU A 152 19.35 -2.55 14.15
N HIS A 153 20.60 -2.12 13.93
CA HIS A 153 21.19 -1.06 14.71
C HIS A 153 20.37 0.23 14.53
N LEU A 154 19.96 0.83 15.66
CA LEU A 154 19.24 2.08 15.66
C LEU A 154 20.22 3.23 15.41
N ILE A 155 20.04 3.90 14.28
CA ILE A 155 20.68 5.17 13.98
C ILE A 155 19.80 6.31 14.48
N VAL A 156 20.41 7.40 14.95
CA VAL A 156 19.69 8.58 15.46
C VAL A 156 19.82 9.69 14.44
N LEU A 157 18.70 10.19 13.94
CA LEU A 157 18.63 11.39 13.11
C LEU A 157 18.90 12.63 13.97
N ARG A 158 19.95 13.39 13.68
CA ARG A 158 20.25 14.67 14.33
C ARG A 158 19.88 15.83 13.41
N GLU A 159 19.80 17.04 13.95
CA GLU A 159 19.47 18.20 13.10
C GLU A 159 20.58 18.50 12.09
N GLU A 160 21.85 18.25 12.43
CA GLU A 160 22.97 18.44 11.50
C GLU A 160 23.00 17.43 10.34
N ASP A 161 22.32 16.29 10.49
CA ASP A 161 22.27 15.23 9.46
C ASP A 161 21.31 15.59 8.33
N LYS A 162 20.31 16.42 8.62
CA LYS A 162 19.26 16.79 7.67
C LYS A 162 19.80 17.61 6.52
N VAL A 163 19.53 17.14 5.30
CA VAL A 163 19.90 17.80 4.04
C VAL A 163 18.68 17.97 3.13
N PRO A 164 18.66 18.99 2.26
CA PRO A 164 17.52 19.27 1.39
C PRO A 164 17.38 18.23 0.25
N GLY A 165 16.35 18.40 -0.58
CA GLY A 165 16.08 17.59 -1.77
C GLY A 165 15.14 16.43 -1.51
N SER A 166 15.25 15.37 -2.31
CA SER A 166 14.39 14.19 -2.21
C SER A 166 14.57 13.43 -0.89
N GLY A 167 13.45 12.99 -0.32
CA GLY A 167 13.39 12.26 0.95
C GLY A 167 12.23 12.70 1.84
N ILE A 168 12.02 11.96 2.91
CA ILE A 168 11.01 12.26 3.94
C ILE A 168 11.65 12.55 5.29
N LEU A 169 12.88 12.09 5.58
CA LEU A 169 13.50 12.26 6.90
C LEU A 169 13.70 13.73 7.28
N THR A 170 14.05 14.58 6.31
CA THR A 170 14.27 16.01 6.59
C THR A 170 12.98 16.72 6.98
N GLU A 171 11.91 16.51 6.21
CA GLU A 171 10.68 17.30 6.32
C GLU A 171 9.65 16.67 7.27
N GLN A 172 9.67 15.35 7.44
CA GLN A 172 8.63 14.60 8.15
C GLN A 172 9.07 14.06 9.52
N PHE A 173 10.38 14.09 9.82
CA PHE A 173 10.91 13.54 11.08
C PHE A 173 11.70 14.60 11.85
N SER A 174 11.47 14.65 13.16
CA SER A 174 12.23 15.52 14.08
C SER A 174 13.59 14.91 14.42
N ALA A 175 14.60 15.73 14.70
CA ALA A 175 15.82 15.20 15.31
C ALA A 175 15.53 14.49 16.64
N GLY A 176 16.38 13.52 16.95
CA GLY A 176 16.18 12.55 18.02
C GLY A 176 15.37 11.32 17.59
N THR A 177 14.82 11.30 16.37
CA THR A 177 14.20 10.09 15.81
C THR A 177 15.25 8.99 15.69
N SER A 178 14.96 7.83 16.28
CA SER A 178 15.76 6.62 16.10
C SER A 178 15.07 5.66 15.14
N LEU A 179 15.80 5.16 14.15
CA LEU A 179 15.31 4.18 13.19
C LEU A 179 16.36 3.10 12.93
N PRO A 180 15.97 1.85 12.65
CA PRO A 180 16.89 0.82 12.18
C PRO A 180 17.65 1.26 10.93
N LEU A 181 18.92 0.86 10.80
CA LEU A 181 19.70 1.10 9.58
C LEU A 181 19.00 0.54 8.33
N ASN A 182 18.34 -0.62 8.46
CA ASN A 182 17.56 -1.20 7.37
C ASN A 182 16.44 -0.28 6.87
N ASP A 183 15.79 0.45 7.79
CA ASP A 183 14.75 1.42 7.44
C ASP A 183 15.36 2.64 6.75
N ALA A 184 16.55 3.09 7.17
CA ALA A 184 17.28 4.14 6.46
C ALA A 184 17.66 3.72 5.03
N ILE A 185 18.14 2.48 4.84
CA ILE A 185 18.40 1.92 3.51
C ILE A 185 17.10 1.88 2.68
N ARG A 186 15.98 1.46 3.29
CA ARG A 186 14.68 1.47 2.61
C ARG A 186 14.28 2.86 2.16
N LEU A 187 14.41 3.88 3.00
CA LEU A 187 14.08 5.27 2.65
C LEU A 187 15.03 5.81 1.56
N MET A 188 16.32 5.49 1.65
CA MET A 188 17.33 5.81 0.65
C MET A 188 16.98 5.24 -0.73
N MET A 189 16.47 4.01 -0.78
CA MET A 189 16.14 3.34 -2.04
C MET A 189 14.76 3.74 -2.57
N ARG A 190 13.73 3.74 -1.71
CA ARG A 190 12.34 3.99 -2.07
C ARG A 190 12.06 5.43 -2.47
N TYR A 191 12.40 6.38 -1.58
CA TYR A 191 12.12 7.82 -1.74
C TYR A 191 13.32 8.58 -2.28
N SER A 192 14.42 7.87 -2.59
CA SER A 192 15.70 8.50 -2.91
C SER A 192 16.15 9.49 -1.82
N ASP A 193 15.93 9.16 -0.55
CA ASP A 193 16.10 10.07 0.59
C ASP A 193 17.58 10.46 0.78
N ASN A 194 17.88 11.76 0.74
CA ASN A 194 19.24 12.29 0.83
C ASN A 194 19.81 12.23 2.26
N THR A 195 18.98 12.50 3.26
CA THR A 195 19.36 12.42 4.68
C THR A 195 19.62 10.96 5.06
N ALA A 196 18.74 10.05 4.65
CA ALA A 196 18.94 8.62 4.86
C ALA A 196 20.22 8.12 4.18
N THR A 197 20.53 8.63 2.97
CA THR A 197 21.79 8.30 2.27
C THR A 197 23.00 8.66 3.13
N ASN A 198 23.03 9.87 3.70
CA ASN A 198 24.13 10.31 4.54
C ASN A 198 24.26 9.47 5.82
N LEU A 199 23.14 9.14 6.46
CA LEU A 199 23.12 8.28 7.65
C LEU A 199 23.62 6.85 7.36
N VAL A 200 23.26 6.30 6.20
CA VAL A 200 23.80 5.00 5.75
C VAL A 200 25.30 5.11 5.50
N LEU A 201 25.77 6.17 4.82
CA LEU A 201 27.19 6.42 4.59
C LEU A 201 27.99 6.62 5.88
N ASP A 202 27.39 7.24 6.89
CA ASP A 202 27.98 7.34 8.23
C ASP A 202 28.14 5.98 8.91
N SER A 203 27.22 5.06 8.64
CA SER A 203 27.25 3.71 9.21
C SER A 203 28.28 2.81 8.52
N ILE A 204 28.40 2.89 7.20
CA ILE A 204 29.27 1.98 6.40
C ILE A 204 30.66 2.56 6.11
N GLY A 205 30.84 3.88 6.27
CA GLY A 205 32.00 4.62 5.83
C GLY A 205 31.95 4.98 4.34
N LEU A 206 32.19 6.25 4.01
CA LEU A 206 32.10 6.79 2.64
C LEU A 206 33.04 6.09 1.64
N GLU A 207 34.26 5.76 2.05
CA GLU A 207 35.26 5.11 1.18
C GLU A 207 34.94 3.64 0.88
N SER A 208 34.21 2.98 1.77
CA SER A 208 33.96 1.53 1.73
C SER A 208 33.24 1.13 0.44
N THR A 209 32.27 1.92 -0.01
CA THR A 209 31.55 1.65 -1.25
C THR A 209 32.48 1.67 -2.47
N ALA A 210 33.34 2.68 -2.61
CA ALA A 210 34.25 2.78 -3.74
C ALA A 210 35.30 1.65 -3.74
N LYS A 211 35.79 1.29 -2.55
CA LYS A 211 36.71 0.17 -2.38
C LYS A 211 36.06 -1.15 -2.81
N THR A 212 34.87 -1.46 -2.30
CA THR A 212 34.16 -2.70 -2.65
C THR A 212 33.82 -2.76 -4.13
N MET A 213 33.38 -1.66 -4.73
CA MET A 213 33.11 -1.64 -6.17
C MET A 213 34.38 -1.93 -6.98
N ALA A 214 35.53 -1.35 -6.63
CA ALA A 214 36.80 -1.67 -7.29
C ALA A 214 37.22 -3.15 -7.11
N GLU A 215 37.04 -3.72 -5.91
CA GLU A 215 37.33 -5.14 -5.62
C GLU A 215 36.41 -6.10 -6.41
N LEU A 216 35.17 -5.69 -6.67
CA LEU A 216 34.21 -6.43 -7.50
C LEU A 216 34.45 -6.24 -9.02
N GLY A 217 35.42 -5.41 -9.41
CA GLY A 217 35.76 -5.15 -10.81
C GLY A 217 34.98 -3.97 -11.43
N PHE A 218 34.44 -3.08 -10.62
CA PHE A 218 33.69 -1.87 -11.02
C PHE A 218 34.39 -0.58 -10.56
N PRO A 219 35.65 -0.32 -10.99
CA PRO A 219 36.43 0.81 -10.51
C PRO A 219 35.82 2.18 -10.86
N GLU A 220 34.93 2.27 -11.85
CA GLU A 220 34.28 3.52 -12.22
C GLU A 220 33.00 3.80 -11.42
N THR A 221 32.45 2.80 -10.72
CA THR A 221 31.27 2.95 -9.85
C THR A 221 31.69 3.48 -8.49
N ARG A 222 31.63 4.81 -8.32
CA ARG A 222 32.17 5.48 -7.14
C ARG A 222 31.21 6.55 -6.62
N ILE A 223 30.95 6.52 -5.32
CA ILE A 223 30.42 7.67 -4.60
C ILE A 223 31.59 8.57 -4.21
N HIS A 224 31.44 9.88 -4.40
CA HIS A 224 32.53 10.83 -4.18
C HIS A 224 32.40 11.56 -2.85
N SER A 225 31.18 11.89 -2.43
CA SER A 225 30.91 12.70 -1.24
C SER A 225 29.58 12.31 -0.61
N LYS A 226 29.35 12.75 0.64
CA LYS A 226 27.99 12.79 1.20
C LYS A 226 27.11 13.75 0.41
N VAL A 227 25.80 13.47 0.38
CA VAL A 227 24.81 14.26 -0.35
C VAL A 227 24.71 15.66 0.27
N PHE A 228 24.75 16.71 -0.57
CA PHE A 228 24.82 18.12 -0.18
C PHE A 228 26.03 18.52 0.70
N ARG A 229 27.05 17.65 0.83
CA ARG A 229 28.23 17.88 1.65
C ARG A 229 29.50 17.64 0.83
N ARG A 230 29.72 18.43 -0.22
CA ARG A 230 30.87 18.26 -1.15
C ARG A 230 32.22 18.41 -0.46
N ASP A 231 32.27 19.10 0.66
CA ASP A 231 33.43 19.21 1.56
C ASP A 231 33.91 17.85 2.09
N THR A 232 33.05 16.84 2.11
CA THR A 232 33.39 15.45 2.50
C THR A 232 33.99 14.62 1.37
N SER A 233 34.30 15.22 0.22
CA SER A 233 34.70 14.46 -0.96
C SER A 233 36.00 13.68 -0.75
N ILE A 234 35.99 12.40 -1.09
CA ILE A 234 37.17 11.51 -1.12
C ILE A 234 37.94 11.59 -2.45
N ASP A 235 37.37 12.28 -3.45
CA ASP A 235 37.96 12.50 -4.77
C ASP A 235 37.43 13.84 -5.33
N SER A 236 38.13 14.94 -5.04
CA SER A 236 37.68 16.30 -5.36
C SER A 236 37.51 16.52 -6.87
N ASP A 237 38.44 16.01 -7.67
CA ASP A 237 38.46 16.22 -9.12
C ASP A 237 37.31 15.48 -9.78
N ARG A 238 37.07 14.24 -9.35
CA ARG A 238 35.97 13.42 -9.85
C ARG A 238 34.62 13.93 -9.36
N SER A 239 34.53 14.42 -8.11
CA SER A 239 33.33 15.09 -7.58
C SER A 239 32.99 16.38 -8.33
N GLN A 240 33.99 17.18 -8.73
CA GLN A 240 33.76 18.37 -9.56
C GLN A 240 33.24 17.98 -10.95
N LYS A 241 33.79 16.93 -11.55
CA LYS A 241 33.42 16.48 -12.89
C LYS A 241 32.05 15.80 -12.96
N TYR A 242 31.74 14.92 -12.02
CA TYR A 242 30.58 14.03 -12.07
C TYR A 242 29.56 14.24 -10.95
N GLY A 243 29.84 15.12 -9.99
CA GLY A 243 28.97 15.36 -8.84
C GLY A 243 29.03 14.24 -7.81
N LEU A 244 27.86 13.82 -7.32
CA LEU A 244 27.72 12.92 -6.17
C LEU A 244 28.41 11.56 -6.38
N GLY A 245 28.34 11.03 -7.59
CA GLY A 245 28.96 9.77 -7.96
C GLY A 245 29.04 9.62 -9.47
N SER A 246 29.72 8.57 -9.90
CA SER A 246 29.81 8.19 -11.30
C SER A 246 29.83 6.67 -11.45
N THR A 247 29.57 6.21 -12.67
CA THR A 247 29.61 4.80 -13.09
C THR A 247 29.71 4.73 -14.62
N THR A 248 29.77 3.51 -15.17
CA THR A 248 29.49 3.22 -16.58
C THR A 248 28.22 2.36 -16.68
N ALA A 249 27.57 2.38 -17.85
CA ALA A 249 26.38 1.56 -18.04
C ALA A 249 26.71 0.06 -17.99
N ASN A 250 27.87 -0.35 -18.51
CA ASN A 250 28.34 -1.73 -18.49
C ASN A 250 28.63 -2.24 -17.07
N GLU A 251 29.29 -1.44 -16.22
CA GLU A 251 29.50 -1.81 -14.81
C GLU A 251 28.16 -1.97 -14.09
N THR A 252 27.23 -1.04 -14.28
CA THR A 252 25.92 -1.08 -13.61
C THR A 252 25.07 -2.28 -14.02
N VAL A 253 25.02 -2.62 -15.32
CA VAL A 253 24.30 -3.82 -15.80
C VAL A 253 24.95 -5.10 -15.30
N THR A 254 26.29 -5.14 -15.24
CA THR A 254 27.02 -6.29 -14.71
C THR A 254 26.72 -6.47 -13.23
N LEU A 255 26.79 -5.39 -12.44
CA LEU A 255 26.47 -5.38 -11.01
C LEU A 255 25.03 -5.86 -10.74
N LEU A 256 24.04 -5.36 -11.48
CA LEU A 256 22.64 -5.81 -11.35
C LEU A 256 22.45 -7.27 -11.78
N SER A 257 23.20 -7.73 -12.79
CA SER A 257 23.19 -9.14 -13.21
C SER A 257 23.78 -10.05 -12.13
N GLN A 258 24.86 -9.63 -11.46
CA GLN A 258 25.43 -10.34 -10.32
C GLN A 258 24.47 -10.34 -9.11
N LEU A 259 23.79 -9.21 -8.87
CA LEU A 259 22.79 -9.10 -7.80
C LEU A 259 21.66 -10.12 -7.99
N VAL A 260 21.03 -10.17 -9.16
CA VAL A 260 19.90 -11.07 -9.40
C VAL A 260 20.29 -12.55 -9.41
N ARG A 261 21.56 -12.85 -9.68
CA ARG A 261 22.15 -14.20 -9.57
C ARG A 261 22.54 -14.59 -8.14
N GLY A 262 22.45 -13.67 -7.18
CA GLY A 262 22.88 -13.91 -5.80
C GLY A 262 24.39 -14.02 -5.63
N GLU A 263 25.17 -13.37 -6.50
CA GLU A 263 26.64 -13.43 -6.48
C GLU A 263 27.27 -12.36 -5.56
N LEU A 264 26.49 -11.36 -5.16
CA LEU A 264 26.97 -10.21 -4.37
C LEU A 264 26.84 -10.38 -2.86
N ALA A 265 25.90 -11.21 -2.39
CA ALA A 265 25.61 -11.44 -0.98
C ALA A 265 24.89 -12.79 -0.81
N ASP A 266 24.68 -13.22 0.44
CA ASP A 266 23.82 -14.38 0.71
C ASP A 266 22.38 -14.19 0.21
N GLU A 267 21.62 -15.29 0.16
CA GLU A 267 20.26 -15.33 -0.38
C GLU A 267 19.31 -14.34 0.32
N SER A 268 19.39 -14.25 1.66
CA SER A 268 18.54 -13.37 2.46
C SER A 268 18.84 -11.89 2.19
N SER A 269 20.12 -11.54 2.11
CA SER A 269 20.59 -10.19 1.82
C SER A 269 20.27 -9.80 0.37
N THR A 270 20.46 -10.73 -0.57
CA THR A 270 20.08 -10.56 -1.97
C THR A 270 18.59 -10.27 -2.12
N GLN A 271 17.74 -11.07 -1.47
CA GLN A 271 16.29 -10.86 -1.51
C GLN A 271 15.91 -9.51 -0.90
N SER A 272 16.53 -9.13 0.23
CA SER A 272 16.26 -7.83 0.87
C SER A 272 16.65 -6.64 -0.03
N MET A 273 17.80 -6.73 -0.71
CA MET A 273 18.23 -5.72 -1.69
C MET A 273 17.27 -5.62 -2.88
N LEU A 274 16.80 -6.75 -3.41
CA LEU A 274 15.79 -6.78 -4.46
C LEU A 274 14.45 -6.19 -3.99
N ASP A 275 14.03 -6.49 -2.76
CA ASP A 275 12.79 -5.94 -2.18
C ASP A 275 12.84 -4.41 -2.05
N HIS A 276 13.99 -3.84 -1.67
CA HIS A 276 14.18 -2.39 -1.65
C HIS A 276 14.09 -1.78 -3.06
N LEU A 277 14.64 -2.45 -4.07
CA LEU A 277 14.57 -2.01 -5.47
C LEU A 277 13.14 -2.12 -6.04
N PHE A 278 12.40 -3.18 -5.72
CA PHE A 278 10.98 -3.32 -6.09
C PHE A 278 10.07 -2.32 -5.37
N ALA A 279 10.51 -1.80 -4.22
CA ALA A 279 9.77 -0.80 -3.47
C ALA A 279 10.05 0.64 -3.93
N CYS A 280 10.91 0.86 -4.92
CA CYS A 280 11.14 2.18 -5.52
C CYS A 280 9.82 2.77 -6.05
N GLU A 281 9.53 4.02 -5.68
CA GLU A 281 8.23 4.63 -6.00
C GLU A 281 8.21 5.40 -7.33
N ALA A 282 9.37 5.57 -7.97
CA ALA A 282 9.48 6.36 -9.18
C ALA A 282 8.74 5.69 -10.34
N THR A 283 7.73 6.35 -10.91
CA THR A 283 6.92 5.81 -12.01
C THR A 283 7.20 6.45 -13.36
N ASN A 284 7.96 7.55 -13.40
CA ASN A 284 8.17 8.37 -14.60
C ASN A 284 9.24 7.85 -15.57
N GLY A 285 9.91 6.75 -15.22
CA GLY A 285 11.02 6.13 -15.96
C GLY A 285 10.66 4.73 -16.47
N PHE A 286 11.44 3.71 -16.11
CA PHE A 286 11.22 2.33 -16.58
C PHE A 286 9.78 1.81 -16.40
N PRO A 287 9.10 2.03 -15.25
CA PRO A 287 7.73 1.51 -15.07
C PRO A 287 6.68 2.18 -15.95
N ARG A 288 6.95 3.38 -16.48
CA ARG A 288 5.97 4.29 -17.08
C ARG A 288 5.15 3.67 -18.20
N ASP A 289 5.83 3.04 -19.15
CA ASP A 289 5.24 2.57 -20.41
C ASP A 289 5.14 1.02 -20.48
N LEU A 290 5.54 0.31 -19.41
CA LEU A 290 5.51 -1.14 -19.35
C LEU A 290 4.08 -1.67 -19.09
N PRO A 291 3.76 -2.91 -19.49
CA PRO A 291 2.45 -3.49 -19.22
C PRO A 291 2.09 -3.49 -17.75
N ALA A 292 0.81 -3.27 -17.44
CA ALA A 292 0.31 -3.27 -16.07
C ALA A 292 0.67 -4.57 -15.32
N GLY A 293 1.15 -4.43 -14.09
CA GLY A 293 1.61 -5.56 -13.27
C GLY A 293 3.04 -6.03 -13.54
N THR A 294 3.74 -5.44 -14.52
CA THR A 294 5.17 -5.68 -14.72
C THR A 294 5.95 -5.24 -13.49
N ARG A 295 6.72 -6.15 -12.90
CA ARG A 295 7.54 -5.86 -11.72
C ARG A 295 8.88 -5.30 -12.16
N VAL A 296 9.27 -4.17 -11.57
CA VAL A 296 10.53 -3.48 -11.89
C VAL A 296 11.30 -3.24 -10.59
N ALA A 297 12.47 -3.85 -10.47
CA ALA A 297 13.42 -3.59 -9.38
C ALA A 297 14.44 -2.58 -9.89
N HIS A 298 14.35 -1.31 -9.47
CA HIS A 298 15.13 -0.24 -10.08
C HIS A 298 15.53 0.88 -9.11
N LYS A 299 16.47 1.71 -9.57
CA LYS A 299 16.84 2.96 -8.90
C LYS A 299 17.01 4.06 -9.93
N THR A 300 16.47 5.23 -9.60
CA THR A 300 16.60 6.46 -10.40
C THR A 300 17.66 7.41 -9.85
N GLY A 301 18.11 8.34 -10.69
CA GLY A 301 18.93 9.49 -10.33
C GLY A 301 18.56 10.70 -11.19
N SER A 302 18.53 11.88 -10.59
CA SER A 302 18.19 13.11 -11.29
C SER A 302 18.93 14.31 -10.71
N VAL A 303 19.54 15.10 -11.58
CA VAL A 303 20.04 16.46 -11.34
C VAL A 303 19.77 17.29 -12.59
N THR A 304 19.86 18.61 -12.54
CA THR A 304 19.46 19.49 -13.66
C THR A 304 19.93 19.03 -15.05
N LEU A 305 21.16 18.53 -15.17
CA LEU A 305 21.74 18.09 -16.46
C LEU A 305 21.58 16.60 -16.77
N ALA A 306 21.18 15.77 -15.81
CA ALA A 306 21.23 14.31 -15.93
C ALA A 306 19.93 13.64 -15.46
N ARG A 307 19.50 12.61 -16.19
CA ARG A 307 18.50 11.62 -15.76
C ARG A 307 19.12 10.25 -15.93
N THR A 308 19.07 9.43 -14.89
CA THR A 308 19.71 8.12 -14.88
C THR A 308 18.78 7.11 -14.26
N GLU A 309 18.77 5.90 -14.78
CA GLU A 309 17.98 4.81 -14.20
C GLU A 309 18.61 3.47 -14.54
N ALA A 310 18.65 2.58 -13.56
CA ALA A 310 19.04 1.20 -13.80
C ALA A 310 18.20 0.25 -12.98
N GLY A 311 17.97 -0.95 -13.51
CA GLY A 311 17.12 -1.92 -12.86
C GLY A 311 16.96 -3.23 -13.61
N ILE A 312 16.13 -4.10 -13.03
CA ILE A 312 15.77 -5.43 -13.50
C ILE A 312 14.26 -5.43 -13.71
N ILE A 313 13.82 -5.74 -14.92
CA ILE A 313 12.42 -5.81 -15.33
C ILE A 313 12.06 -7.29 -15.47
N ASP A 314 11.03 -7.74 -14.75
CA ASP A 314 10.47 -9.08 -14.90
C ASP A 314 9.69 -9.17 -16.21
N SER A 315 9.95 -10.19 -17.03
CA SER A 315 9.19 -10.44 -18.25
C SER A 315 8.93 -11.94 -18.46
N PRO A 316 7.88 -12.32 -19.21
CA PRO A 316 7.61 -13.72 -19.55
C PRO A 316 8.80 -14.45 -20.20
N ALA A 317 9.60 -13.75 -20.99
CA ALA A 317 10.77 -14.29 -21.69
C ALA A 317 12.06 -14.31 -20.86
N GLY A 318 12.00 -13.97 -19.57
CA GLY A 318 13.14 -13.84 -18.67
C GLY A 318 13.31 -12.41 -18.16
N LYS A 319 14.46 -12.12 -17.53
CA LYS A 319 14.70 -10.82 -16.89
C LYS A 319 15.46 -9.88 -17.82
N ILE A 320 15.07 -8.62 -17.85
CA ILE A 320 15.75 -7.57 -18.62
C ILE A 320 16.52 -6.71 -17.62
N VAL A 321 17.84 -6.69 -17.73
CA VAL A 321 18.71 -5.81 -16.95
C VAL A 321 19.09 -4.63 -17.83
N LEU A 322 18.77 -3.41 -17.41
CA LEU A 322 18.94 -2.20 -18.20
C LEU A 322 19.55 -1.10 -17.35
N CYS A 323 20.50 -0.35 -17.92
CA CYS A 323 21.02 0.89 -17.36
C CYS A 323 21.00 1.96 -18.45
N VAL A 324 20.41 3.11 -18.13
CA VAL A 324 20.34 4.30 -18.98
C VAL A 324 20.94 5.47 -18.20
N LEU A 325 22.01 6.05 -18.74
CA LEU A 325 22.68 7.21 -18.17
C LEU A 325 22.59 8.35 -19.19
N THR A 326 21.95 9.45 -18.82
CA THR A 326 21.93 10.67 -19.64
C THR A 326 22.62 11.81 -18.90
N ASN A 327 23.30 12.69 -19.63
CA ASN A 327 23.91 13.89 -19.10
C ASN A 327 23.90 15.01 -20.14
N ASN A 328 24.19 16.24 -19.71
CA ASN A 328 24.18 17.42 -20.59
C ASN A 328 22.87 17.54 -21.40
N ASN A 329 21.75 17.10 -20.80
CA ASN A 329 20.44 17.12 -21.45
C ASN A 329 20.04 18.56 -21.80
N GLU A 330 19.52 18.76 -23.00
CA GLU A 330 18.91 20.05 -23.38
C GLU A 330 17.67 20.33 -22.52
N ASP A 331 16.85 19.30 -22.28
CA ASP A 331 15.69 19.39 -21.39
C ASP A 331 16.11 19.33 -19.92
N LYS A 332 16.09 20.51 -19.29
CA LYS A 332 16.46 20.73 -17.88
C LYS A 332 15.25 20.80 -16.95
N ARG A 333 14.03 20.58 -17.46
CA ARG A 333 12.79 20.73 -16.68
C ARG A 333 12.68 19.63 -15.61
N TRP A 334 12.15 20.00 -14.46
CA TRP A 334 11.77 19.07 -13.40
C TRP A 334 10.29 18.67 -13.56
N SER A 335 10.02 17.90 -14.61
CA SER A 335 8.69 17.39 -14.95
C SER A 335 8.76 15.89 -15.25
N GLU A 336 7.64 15.20 -15.10
CA GLU A 336 7.52 13.78 -15.48
C GLU A 336 7.81 13.55 -16.96
N ASN A 337 7.47 14.52 -17.81
CA ASN A 337 7.75 14.52 -19.25
C ASN A 337 9.14 15.05 -19.63
N ASN A 338 10.10 15.04 -18.69
CA ASN A 338 11.49 15.36 -19.04
C ASN A 338 12.01 14.35 -20.09
N ALA A 339 12.65 14.85 -21.14
CA ALA A 339 13.12 14.01 -22.26
C ALA A 339 13.98 12.81 -21.81
N GLY A 340 14.82 12.97 -20.78
CA GLY A 340 15.65 11.87 -20.26
C GLY A 340 14.84 10.79 -19.55
N ASN A 341 13.79 11.16 -18.81
CA ASN A 341 12.87 10.19 -18.18
C ASN A 341 12.07 9.43 -19.25
N VAL A 342 11.59 10.16 -20.28
CA VAL A 342 10.90 9.57 -21.43
C VAL A 342 11.82 8.61 -22.19
N LEU A 343 13.11 8.93 -22.34
CA LEU A 343 14.09 8.02 -22.93
C LEU A 343 14.22 6.73 -22.11
N CYS A 344 14.36 6.82 -20.78
CA CYS A 344 14.39 5.66 -19.90
C CYS A 344 13.16 4.75 -20.09
N ALA A 345 11.95 5.34 -20.10
CA ALA A 345 10.70 4.64 -20.31
C ALA A 345 10.64 3.93 -21.68
N LYS A 346 10.97 4.65 -22.76
CA LYS A 346 10.94 4.10 -24.12
C LYS A 346 11.95 2.98 -24.32
N LEU A 347 13.15 3.10 -23.76
CA LEU A 347 14.18 2.05 -23.84
C LEU A 347 13.75 0.79 -23.07
N ALA A 348 13.15 0.95 -21.89
CA ALA A 348 12.61 -0.17 -21.12
C ALA A 348 11.48 -0.89 -21.88
N LYS A 349 10.54 -0.12 -22.44
CA LYS A 349 9.42 -0.65 -23.23
C LYS A 349 9.90 -1.36 -24.50
N ALA A 350 10.81 -0.75 -25.26
CA ALA A 350 11.36 -1.35 -26.47
C ALA A 350 12.11 -2.66 -26.19
N ALA A 351 12.88 -2.73 -25.09
CA ALA A 351 13.52 -3.96 -24.66
C ALA A 351 12.50 -5.03 -24.25
N PHE A 352 11.42 -4.64 -23.55
CA PHE A 352 10.34 -5.53 -23.13
C PHE A 352 9.55 -6.09 -24.32
N ASP A 353 9.14 -5.24 -25.25
CA ASP A 353 8.36 -5.62 -26.43
C ASP A 353 9.17 -6.52 -27.35
N LEU A 354 10.46 -6.22 -27.50
CA LEU A 354 11.35 -7.06 -28.28
C LEU A 354 11.26 -8.49 -27.77
N VAL A 355 11.44 -8.73 -26.46
CA VAL A 355 11.48 -10.09 -25.89
C VAL A 355 10.10 -10.71 -25.69
N ASN A 356 9.02 -9.93 -25.79
CA ASN A 356 7.63 -10.36 -25.69
C ASN A 356 6.81 -9.89 -26.90
N PRO A 357 7.05 -10.41 -28.11
CA PRO A 357 6.30 -10.00 -29.28
C PRO A 357 4.85 -10.45 -29.15
N GLU A 358 3.92 -9.50 -29.11
CA GLU A 358 2.49 -9.76 -29.32
C GLU A 358 2.29 -10.40 -30.72
N PRO A 359 1.31 -11.31 -30.89
CA PRO A 359 0.92 -11.75 -32.23
C PRO A 359 0.48 -10.52 -33.03
N ALA A 360 1.09 -10.33 -34.19
CA ALA A 360 0.87 -9.17 -35.05
C ALA A 360 -0.63 -8.95 -35.32
N ASP A 361 -1.20 -7.90 -34.75
CA ASP A 361 -2.47 -7.36 -35.22
C ASP A 361 -2.19 -6.11 -36.06
N THR A 362 -2.47 -6.27 -37.34
CA THR A 362 -2.35 -5.25 -38.37
C THR A 362 -3.55 -4.31 -38.30
N SER A 363 -3.37 -3.06 -37.89
CA SER A 363 -4.06 -1.94 -38.54
C SER A 363 -3.53 -0.57 -38.09
N GLU A 364 -3.15 0.25 -39.07
CA GLU A 364 -3.00 1.69 -38.94
C GLU A 364 -4.34 2.42 -39.15
N SER A 365 -4.54 3.47 -38.35
CA SER A 365 -5.33 4.70 -38.57
C SER A 365 -6.86 4.74 -38.32
N PHE A 366 -7.23 5.66 -37.40
CA PHE A 366 -8.54 6.23 -36.97
C PHE A 366 -9.26 5.61 -35.75
N PRO A 367 -9.88 6.46 -34.90
CA PRO A 367 -9.44 6.74 -33.54
C PRO A 367 -9.69 5.55 -32.61
N GLN A 368 -8.65 5.29 -31.82
CA GLN A 368 -8.58 4.25 -30.82
C GLN A 368 -9.83 4.25 -29.93
N GLN A 369 -10.47 3.10 -29.84
CA GLN A 369 -11.51 2.86 -28.85
C GLN A 369 -10.88 3.05 -27.46
N LEU A 370 -11.38 3.98 -26.65
CA LEU A 370 -10.87 4.18 -25.30
C LEU A 370 -11.79 3.49 -24.28
N SER A 371 -11.20 2.75 -23.36
CA SER A 371 -11.90 2.07 -22.27
C SER A 371 -11.08 2.16 -20.99
N GLU A 372 -11.62 1.65 -19.87
CA GLU A 372 -10.84 1.51 -18.64
C GLU A 372 -9.50 0.82 -18.91
N GLY A 373 -8.42 1.45 -18.44
CA GLY A 373 -7.04 1.03 -18.71
C GLY A 373 -6.37 1.69 -19.93
N SER A 374 -7.10 2.49 -20.72
CA SER A 374 -6.48 3.35 -21.74
C SER A 374 -5.74 4.52 -21.08
N THR A 375 -4.63 4.95 -21.65
CA THR A 375 -3.86 6.10 -21.13
C THR A 375 -3.36 7.01 -22.27
N GLY A 376 -2.95 8.24 -21.94
CA GLY A 376 -2.29 9.18 -22.86
C GLY A 376 -3.12 10.39 -23.27
N GLU A 377 -2.61 11.16 -24.23
CA GLU A 377 -3.13 12.49 -24.60
C GLU A 377 -4.60 12.49 -25.05
N LEU A 378 -5.05 11.41 -25.70
CA LEU A 378 -6.46 11.26 -26.09
C LEU A 378 -7.38 11.06 -24.89
N VAL A 379 -6.89 10.45 -23.81
CA VAL A 379 -7.63 10.31 -22.55
C VAL A 379 -7.66 11.65 -21.81
N GLU A 380 -6.56 12.41 -21.80
CA GLU A 380 -6.56 13.78 -21.25
C GLU A 380 -7.56 14.67 -22.00
N ALA A 381 -7.56 14.58 -23.33
CA ALA A 381 -8.47 15.35 -24.18
C ALA A 381 -9.92 14.90 -23.99
N LEU A 382 -10.17 13.61 -23.79
CA LEU A 382 -11.46 13.08 -23.38
C LEU A 382 -11.90 13.63 -22.01
N GLN A 383 -11.03 13.60 -21.00
CA GLN A 383 -11.31 14.11 -19.65
C GLN A 383 -11.61 15.61 -19.66
N ARG A 384 -10.83 16.40 -20.41
CA ARG A 384 -11.09 17.83 -20.67
C ARG A 384 -12.45 18.04 -21.31
N THR A 385 -12.75 17.27 -22.36
CA THR A 385 -14.00 17.36 -23.10
C THR A 385 -15.20 16.96 -22.22
N LEU A 386 -15.09 15.89 -21.43
CA LEU A 386 -16.13 15.47 -20.48
C LEU A 386 -16.34 16.53 -19.39
N ASN A 387 -15.27 17.09 -18.82
CA ASN A 387 -15.39 18.17 -17.83
C ASN A 387 -16.12 19.39 -18.40
N ALA A 388 -15.81 19.78 -19.63
CA ALA A 388 -16.47 20.91 -20.30
C ALA A 388 -17.93 20.61 -20.65
N ARG A 389 -18.26 19.38 -21.08
CA ARG A 389 -19.58 19.03 -21.63
C ARG A 389 -20.59 18.59 -20.57
N ILE A 390 -20.12 17.91 -19.52
CA ILE A 390 -20.98 17.32 -18.48
C ILE A 390 -20.57 17.67 -17.05
N GLN A 391 -19.64 18.62 -16.87
CA GLN A 391 -19.16 19.12 -15.56
C GLN A 391 -18.73 17.97 -14.63
N SER A 392 -17.87 17.09 -15.14
CA SER A 392 -17.54 15.81 -14.49
C SER A 392 -16.47 15.84 -13.39
N ASP A 393 -15.91 17.01 -13.03
CA ASP A 393 -14.86 17.18 -12.00
C ASP A 393 -13.74 16.11 -12.03
N LEU A 394 -13.37 15.69 -13.23
CA LEU A 394 -12.31 14.71 -13.45
C LEU A 394 -10.95 15.39 -13.29
N GLY A 395 -10.01 14.72 -12.62
CA GLY A 395 -8.60 15.00 -12.82
C GLY A 395 -8.23 14.78 -14.29
N ILE A 396 -7.46 15.69 -14.87
CA ILE A 396 -6.90 15.52 -16.21
C ILE A 396 -5.51 14.90 -16.02
N ASP A 397 -5.50 13.59 -15.85
CA ASP A 397 -4.31 12.79 -15.56
C ASP A 397 -3.90 11.90 -16.73
N GLY A 398 -4.73 11.84 -17.78
CA GLY A 398 -4.46 11.00 -18.94
C GLY A 398 -4.70 9.53 -18.69
N ASP A 399 -5.29 9.15 -17.55
CA ASP A 399 -5.60 7.78 -17.18
C ASP A 399 -7.11 7.52 -17.27
N PHE A 400 -7.49 6.54 -18.09
CA PHE A 400 -8.87 6.14 -18.22
C PHE A 400 -9.19 5.19 -17.07
N GLY A 401 -9.32 5.74 -15.87
CA GLY A 401 -9.70 5.03 -14.66
C GLY A 401 -11.22 4.94 -14.47
N PRO A 402 -11.66 4.34 -13.35
CA PRO A 402 -13.08 4.18 -13.03
C PRO A 402 -13.87 5.51 -12.99
N ALA A 403 -13.21 6.62 -12.62
CA ALA A 403 -13.82 7.96 -12.62
C ALA A 403 -14.11 8.44 -14.06
N THR A 404 -13.12 8.33 -14.95
CA THR A 404 -13.26 8.64 -16.38
C THR A 404 -14.34 7.76 -17.03
N ALA A 405 -14.37 6.47 -16.71
CA ALA A 405 -15.39 5.54 -17.19
C ALA A 405 -16.80 5.89 -16.71
N ALA A 406 -16.96 6.27 -15.43
CA ALA A 406 -18.23 6.73 -14.89
C ALA A 406 -18.71 8.00 -15.61
N ALA A 407 -17.79 8.92 -15.92
CA ALA A 407 -18.10 10.13 -16.68
C ALA A 407 -18.49 9.82 -18.14
N VAL A 408 -17.82 8.88 -18.80
CA VAL A 408 -18.21 8.39 -20.15
C VAL A 408 -19.60 7.77 -20.12
N LYS A 409 -19.89 6.91 -19.14
CA LYS A 409 -21.23 6.30 -18.96
C LYS A 409 -22.32 7.35 -18.74
N LYS A 410 -22.02 8.37 -17.93
CA LYS A 410 -22.91 9.51 -17.69
C LYS A 410 -23.17 10.29 -18.98
N PHE A 411 -22.12 10.57 -19.75
CA PHE A 411 -22.23 11.24 -21.05
C PHE A 411 -23.07 10.41 -22.04
N GLN A 412 -22.75 9.12 -22.22
CA GLN A 412 -23.47 8.21 -23.12
C GLN A 412 -24.96 8.14 -22.79
N THR A 413 -25.31 8.05 -21.51
CA THR A 413 -26.69 8.07 -21.03
C THR A 413 -27.40 9.37 -21.42
N SER A 414 -26.74 10.53 -21.23
CA SER A 414 -27.30 11.83 -21.61
C SER A 414 -27.45 12.01 -23.13
N ALA A 415 -26.53 11.40 -23.90
CA ALA A 415 -26.52 11.43 -25.36
C ALA A 415 -27.39 10.35 -26.01
N LYS A 416 -28.12 9.54 -25.23
CA LYS A 416 -28.93 8.39 -25.68
C LYS A 416 -28.14 7.35 -26.49
N LEU A 417 -26.86 7.16 -26.12
CA LEU A 417 -25.97 6.13 -26.66
C LEU A 417 -25.98 4.87 -25.79
N SER A 418 -25.35 3.81 -26.29
CA SER A 418 -25.08 2.60 -25.50
C SER A 418 -24.22 2.95 -24.28
N ASN A 419 -24.68 2.60 -23.08
CA ASN A 419 -24.00 2.90 -21.81
C ASN A 419 -22.87 1.88 -21.53
N SER A 420 -21.94 1.76 -22.46
CA SER A 420 -20.85 0.78 -22.40
C SER A 420 -19.72 1.21 -21.47
N GLY A 421 -19.55 2.52 -21.25
CA GLY A 421 -18.36 3.10 -20.62
C GLY A 421 -17.11 3.05 -21.50
N VAL A 422 -17.29 2.68 -22.77
CA VAL A 422 -16.24 2.61 -23.77
C VAL A 422 -16.49 3.70 -24.80
N VAL A 423 -15.48 4.54 -25.06
CA VAL A 423 -15.52 5.59 -26.06
C VAL A 423 -15.23 4.97 -27.43
N ASP A 424 -16.29 4.49 -28.05
CA ASP A 424 -16.30 4.00 -29.42
C ASP A 424 -16.56 5.14 -30.43
N ALA A 425 -16.60 4.81 -31.72
CA ALA A 425 -16.80 5.79 -32.79
C ALA A 425 -18.09 6.62 -32.62
N GLN A 426 -19.17 6.02 -32.11
CA GLN A 426 -20.44 6.74 -31.89
C GLN A 426 -20.31 7.71 -30.70
N THR A 427 -19.59 7.31 -29.65
CA THR A 427 -19.32 8.14 -28.49
C THR A 427 -18.41 9.32 -28.87
N TRP A 428 -17.36 9.07 -29.65
CA TRP A 428 -16.51 10.14 -30.20
C TRP A 428 -17.29 11.12 -31.07
N GLN A 429 -18.14 10.61 -31.96
CA GLN A 429 -18.97 11.46 -32.81
C GLN A 429 -19.95 12.32 -31.99
N ALA A 430 -20.53 11.78 -30.92
CA ALA A 430 -21.43 12.51 -30.04
C ALA A 430 -20.72 13.54 -29.16
N LEU A 431 -19.47 13.29 -28.75
CA LEU A 431 -18.64 14.24 -27.99
C LEU A 431 -18.32 15.50 -28.81
N GLY A 432 -18.28 15.39 -30.14
CA GLY A 432 -18.04 16.51 -31.04
C GLY A 432 -16.58 16.94 -31.06
N GLU A 433 -16.32 18.24 -31.18
CA GLU A 433 -14.96 18.79 -31.14
C GLU A 433 -14.27 18.49 -29.81
N ILE A 434 -13.09 17.88 -29.88
CA ILE A 434 -12.30 17.41 -28.74
C ILE A 434 -11.32 18.50 -28.30
N LEU A 435 -11.31 18.80 -27.00
CA LEU A 435 -10.46 19.83 -26.40
C LEU A 435 -9.03 19.30 -26.17
N MET A 436 -8.17 19.47 -27.18
CA MET A 436 -6.79 18.97 -27.16
C MET A 436 -5.81 19.83 -26.34
N VAL A 437 -6.13 21.09 -26.03
CA VAL A 437 -5.21 22.05 -25.38
C VAL A 437 -5.83 22.61 -24.09
N PRO A 438 -5.08 22.76 -22.99
CA PRO A 438 -5.58 23.40 -21.76
C PRO A 438 -5.97 24.87 -21.98
N GLU A 439 -6.85 25.41 -21.12
CA GLU A 439 -7.17 26.84 -21.13
C GLU A 439 -5.90 27.70 -20.92
N PRO A 440 -5.82 28.89 -21.54
CA PRO A 440 -4.65 29.74 -21.44
C PRO A 440 -4.42 30.18 -19.97
N VAL A 441 -3.22 29.89 -19.47
CA VAL A 441 -2.77 30.33 -18.14
C VAL A 441 -2.65 31.85 -18.13
N ALA A 442 -3.06 32.47 -17.02
CA ALA A 442 -2.95 33.91 -16.81
C ALA A 442 -1.51 34.42 -17.01
N ALA A 443 -1.39 35.67 -17.45
CA ALA A 443 -0.10 36.27 -17.78
C ALA A 443 0.90 36.16 -16.60
N PRO A 444 2.18 35.84 -16.85
CA PRO A 444 3.18 35.67 -15.81
C PRO A 444 3.29 36.85 -14.86
N GLU A 445 3.01 38.07 -15.32
CA GLU A 445 3.03 39.27 -14.49
C GLU A 445 1.96 39.23 -13.39
N LEU A 446 0.80 38.63 -13.67
CA LEU A 446 -0.29 38.46 -12.71
C LEU A 446 0.10 37.44 -11.64
N ILE A 447 0.65 36.30 -12.07
CA ILE A 447 1.10 35.20 -11.20
C ILE A 447 2.28 35.64 -10.33
N ASN A 448 3.25 36.35 -10.89
CA ASN A 448 4.44 36.80 -10.17
C ASN A 448 4.18 37.97 -9.23
N SER A 449 3.02 38.63 -9.36
CA SER A 449 2.59 39.68 -8.42
C SER A 449 1.92 39.13 -7.16
N GLU A 450 1.61 37.83 -7.14
CA GLU A 450 0.97 37.15 -6.03
C GLU A 450 1.96 37.01 -4.87
N LYS A 451 1.70 37.74 -3.78
CA LYS A 451 2.44 37.58 -2.52
C LYS A 451 1.71 36.55 -1.67
N LEU A 452 2.24 35.34 -1.61
CA LEU A 452 1.81 34.35 -0.62
C LEU A 452 2.15 34.87 0.78
N ALA A 453 1.13 34.99 1.63
CA ALA A 453 1.33 35.30 3.02
C ALA A 453 2.18 34.19 3.66
N VAL A 454 3.30 34.56 4.28
CA VAL A 454 4.11 33.63 5.08
C VAL A 454 3.23 33.20 6.26
N ALA A 455 2.83 31.94 6.27
CA ALA A 455 2.10 31.37 7.40
C ALA A 455 2.98 31.49 8.67
N PRO A 456 2.38 31.75 9.84
CA PRO A 456 3.12 31.76 11.09
C PRO A 456 3.86 30.42 11.30
N PRO A 457 5.02 30.43 11.95
CA PRO A 457 5.76 29.19 12.25
C PRO A 457 4.86 28.21 13.03
N LEU A 458 4.98 26.92 12.70
CA LEU A 458 4.22 25.85 13.35
C LEU A 458 4.50 25.86 14.86
N ASP A 459 3.44 25.88 15.66
CA ASP A 459 3.53 25.72 17.11
C ASP A 459 3.91 24.25 17.41
N PRO A 460 5.08 23.97 18.04
CA PRO A 460 5.51 22.60 18.35
C PRO A 460 4.59 21.89 19.35
N LEU A 461 3.71 22.62 20.05
CA LEU A 461 2.69 22.07 20.93
C LEU A 461 1.37 21.80 20.22
N ALA A 462 1.16 22.32 19.01
CA ALA A 462 -0.06 22.08 18.26
C ALA A 462 -0.19 20.59 17.87
N PRO A 463 -1.43 20.08 17.72
CA PRO A 463 -1.66 18.77 17.13
C PRO A 463 -0.95 18.64 15.77
N PRO A 464 -0.45 17.44 15.43
CA PRO A 464 0.25 17.22 14.17
C PRO A 464 -0.68 17.53 12.99
N GLN A 465 -0.11 18.02 11.89
CA GLN A 465 -0.84 18.07 10.63
C GLN A 465 -1.20 16.65 10.19
N VAL A 466 -2.42 16.50 9.67
CA VAL A 466 -2.97 15.23 9.22
C VAL A 466 -3.48 15.36 7.79
N THR A 467 -3.57 14.23 7.10
CA THR A 467 -4.17 14.19 5.76
C THR A 467 -5.69 14.15 5.78
N ALA A 468 -6.28 13.93 6.96
CA ALA A 468 -7.71 13.84 7.18
C ALA A 468 -8.44 15.18 7.04
N LYS A 469 -9.67 15.14 6.54
CA LYS A 469 -10.56 16.31 6.49
C LYS A 469 -11.01 16.75 7.89
N ALA A 470 -11.19 15.80 8.80
CA ALA A 470 -11.49 16.07 10.20
C ALA A 470 -10.88 15.03 11.14
N PHE A 471 -10.56 15.44 12.37
CA PHE A 471 -10.21 14.54 13.47
C PHE A 471 -10.71 15.03 14.81
N ALA A 472 -10.82 14.11 15.78
CA ALA A 472 -11.01 14.43 17.19
C ALA A 472 -10.22 13.46 18.07
N ILE A 473 -9.61 13.97 19.13
CA ILE A 473 -8.95 13.19 20.19
C ILE A 473 -9.74 13.38 21.48
N LEU A 474 -10.17 12.30 22.10
CA LEU A 474 -10.96 12.32 23.33
C LEU A 474 -10.27 11.52 24.44
N ASP A 475 -10.19 12.11 25.63
CA ASP A 475 -9.81 11.41 26.86
C ASP A 475 -10.96 10.53 27.33
N LEU A 476 -10.71 9.22 27.46
CA LEU A 476 -11.78 8.27 27.81
C LEU A 476 -12.26 8.41 29.26
N ALA A 477 -11.38 8.82 30.18
CA ALA A 477 -11.72 8.99 31.58
C ALA A 477 -12.60 10.23 31.77
N THR A 478 -12.13 11.40 31.34
CA THR A 478 -12.83 12.68 31.54
C THR A 478 -13.95 12.89 30.51
N GLY A 479 -13.75 12.45 29.26
CA GLY A 479 -14.62 12.77 28.13
C GLY A 479 -14.31 14.10 27.47
N GLU A 480 -13.21 14.74 27.87
CA GLU A 480 -12.74 15.98 27.28
C GLU A 480 -12.17 15.73 25.87
N VAL A 481 -12.49 16.63 24.94
CA VAL A 481 -11.86 16.67 23.62
C VAL A 481 -10.53 17.41 23.78
N LEU A 482 -9.42 16.68 23.63
CA LEU A 482 -8.07 17.21 23.83
C LEU A 482 -7.59 18.05 22.63
N ALA A 483 -8.00 17.66 21.43
CA ALA A 483 -7.72 18.37 20.19
C ALA A 483 -8.67 17.91 19.09
N GLU A 484 -8.91 18.81 18.13
CA GLU A 484 -9.72 18.53 16.96
C GLU A 484 -9.25 19.33 15.74
N LEU A 485 -9.64 18.85 14.57
CA LEU A 485 -9.67 19.60 13.31
C LEU A 485 -11.06 19.36 12.72
N ASN A 486 -11.83 20.42 12.50
CA ASN A 486 -13.19 20.33 11.95
C ASN A 486 -14.04 19.28 12.69
N GLY A 487 -13.91 19.16 14.02
CA GLY A 487 -14.40 17.99 14.74
C GLY A 487 -15.92 17.88 14.78
N ASP A 488 -16.64 19.00 14.60
CA ASP A 488 -18.09 19.07 14.43
C ASP A 488 -18.57 19.07 12.97
N GLU A 489 -17.66 19.05 11.98
CA GLU A 489 -18.03 19.06 10.57
C GLU A 489 -18.78 17.77 10.17
N PRO A 490 -20.00 17.88 9.62
CA PRO A 490 -20.76 16.74 9.13
C PRO A 490 -20.11 16.11 7.88
N LEU A 491 -19.50 14.93 8.03
CA LEU A 491 -18.83 14.23 6.94
C LEU A 491 -19.40 12.82 6.71
N PRO A 492 -19.30 12.27 5.48
CA PRO A 492 -19.60 10.86 5.27
C PRO A 492 -18.64 9.99 6.10
N ASN A 493 -19.17 9.08 6.92
CA ASN A 493 -18.39 8.36 7.93
C ASN A 493 -18.18 6.86 7.60
N ALA A 494 -18.71 6.39 6.47
CA ALA A 494 -18.56 5.02 5.98
C ALA A 494 -18.90 3.96 7.06
N SER A 495 -18.25 2.79 7.04
CA SER A 495 -18.51 1.69 7.99
C SER A 495 -18.23 2.01 9.46
N THR A 496 -17.75 3.20 9.84
CA THR A 496 -17.73 3.60 11.26
C THR A 496 -19.14 3.67 11.84
N THR A 497 -20.16 3.83 10.99
CA THR A 497 -21.60 3.66 11.31
C THR A 497 -21.91 2.37 12.08
N LYS A 498 -21.20 1.27 11.79
CA LYS A 498 -21.45 -0.03 12.43
C LYS A 498 -21.13 -0.03 13.93
N LEU A 499 -20.35 0.94 14.43
CA LEU A 499 -20.20 1.13 15.87
C LEU A 499 -21.54 1.42 16.53
N LEU A 500 -22.39 2.26 15.93
CA LEU A 500 -23.70 2.56 16.49
C LEU A 500 -24.67 1.39 16.30
N THR A 501 -24.62 0.71 15.15
CA THR A 501 -25.39 -0.51 14.90
C THR A 501 -25.12 -1.56 15.98
N ALA A 502 -23.84 -1.83 16.26
CA ALA A 502 -23.46 -2.74 17.33
C ALA A 502 -23.86 -2.21 18.72
N TYR A 503 -23.69 -0.91 18.97
CA TYR A 503 -24.05 -0.29 20.24
C TYR A 503 -25.54 -0.40 20.55
N VAL A 504 -26.43 -0.15 19.59
CA VAL A 504 -27.89 -0.27 19.77
C VAL A 504 -28.28 -1.69 20.16
N VAL A 505 -27.73 -2.70 19.49
CA VAL A 505 -28.01 -4.12 19.81
C VAL A 505 -27.47 -4.49 21.19
N LEU A 506 -26.23 -4.09 21.51
CA LEU A 506 -25.60 -4.42 22.79
C LEU A 506 -26.21 -3.66 23.96
N ASP A 507 -26.67 -2.44 23.76
CA ASP A 507 -27.37 -1.66 24.77
C ASP A 507 -28.72 -2.31 25.13
N TYR A 508 -29.47 -2.77 24.12
CA TYR A 508 -30.69 -3.54 24.34
C TYR A 508 -30.42 -4.88 25.08
N ALA A 509 -29.32 -5.55 24.73
CA ALA A 509 -28.92 -6.81 25.34
C ALA A 509 -28.53 -6.68 26.83
N GLN A 510 -28.27 -5.47 27.35
CA GLN A 510 -28.00 -5.29 28.79
C GLN A 510 -29.20 -5.67 29.66
N SER A 511 -30.42 -5.36 29.22
CA SER A 511 -31.65 -5.75 29.92
C SER A 511 -32.27 -7.04 29.39
N HIS A 512 -31.80 -7.53 28.23
CA HIS A 512 -32.30 -8.72 27.54
C HIS A 512 -31.13 -9.60 27.06
N PRO A 513 -30.32 -10.17 27.95
CA PRO A 513 -29.10 -10.90 27.57
C PRO A 513 -29.37 -12.14 26.72
N GLU A 514 -30.58 -12.70 26.79
CA GLU A 514 -31.02 -13.83 25.98
C GLU A 514 -30.98 -13.55 24.47
N VAL A 515 -31.13 -12.29 24.04
CA VAL A 515 -31.12 -11.94 22.61
C VAL A 515 -29.80 -12.25 21.94
N LEU A 516 -28.69 -12.32 22.68
CA LEU A 516 -27.39 -12.67 22.14
C LEU A 516 -27.35 -14.13 21.66
N GLN A 517 -28.18 -15.01 22.24
CA GLN A 517 -28.27 -16.42 21.87
C GLN A 517 -29.30 -16.68 20.77
N GLU A 518 -30.13 -15.69 20.43
CA GLU A 518 -31.14 -15.85 19.39
C GLU A 518 -30.52 -16.05 18.02
N THR A 519 -31.10 -16.94 17.25
CA THR A 519 -30.70 -17.22 15.87
C THR A 519 -31.32 -16.20 14.91
N VAL A 520 -30.47 -15.58 14.10
CA VAL A 520 -30.86 -14.71 13.00
C VAL A 520 -30.77 -15.49 11.69
N THR A 521 -31.86 -15.52 10.92
CA THR A 521 -31.85 -16.04 9.54
C THR A 521 -31.58 -14.90 8.57
N PHE A 522 -30.60 -15.04 7.71
CA PHE A 522 -30.27 -14.02 6.72
C PHE A 522 -31.34 -13.97 5.62
N SER A 523 -31.85 -12.77 5.36
CA SER A 523 -32.74 -12.48 4.23
C SER A 523 -31.96 -12.34 2.92
N GLU A 524 -32.68 -12.37 1.79
CA GLU A 524 -32.08 -12.03 0.49
C GLU A 524 -31.57 -10.59 0.47
N ARG A 525 -32.27 -9.65 1.13
CA ARG A 525 -31.85 -8.26 1.26
C ARG A 525 -30.50 -8.14 1.97
N ALA A 526 -30.31 -8.88 3.05
CA ALA A 526 -29.04 -8.90 3.78
C ALA A 526 -27.90 -9.43 2.90
N ASP A 527 -28.06 -10.61 2.29
CA ASP A 527 -27.01 -11.22 1.43
C ASP A 527 -26.67 -10.36 0.20
N GLN A 528 -27.67 -9.71 -0.41
CA GLN A 528 -27.47 -8.88 -1.62
C GLN A 528 -26.96 -7.46 -1.32
N THR A 529 -26.78 -7.09 -0.04
CA THR A 529 -26.26 -5.76 0.31
C THR A 529 -24.81 -5.61 -0.15
N LEU A 530 -24.57 -4.68 -1.07
CA LEU A 530 -23.27 -4.44 -1.69
C LEU A 530 -22.21 -3.96 -0.70
N GLY A 531 -20.93 -4.22 -0.99
CA GLY A 531 -19.78 -3.76 -0.21
C GLY A 531 -19.15 -4.87 0.65
N SER A 532 -18.53 -4.50 1.77
CA SER A 532 -17.93 -5.46 2.70
C SER A 532 -18.99 -6.42 3.25
N THR A 533 -18.65 -7.71 3.36
CA THR A 533 -19.60 -8.78 3.72
C THR A 533 -19.02 -9.67 4.82
N SER A 534 -19.90 -10.18 5.70
CA SER A 534 -19.62 -11.29 6.61
C SER A 534 -19.62 -12.64 5.87
N GLY A 535 -20.12 -12.66 4.63
CA GLY A 535 -20.11 -13.83 3.76
C GLY A 535 -21.16 -14.86 4.14
N VAL A 536 -22.17 -14.50 4.92
CA VAL A 536 -23.33 -15.33 5.27
C VAL A 536 -24.40 -15.16 4.20
N LYS A 537 -25.03 -16.25 3.79
CA LYS A 537 -25.95 -16.32 2.64
C LYS A 537 -27.40 -16.34 3.05
N ALA A 538 -28.29 -15.93 2.14
CA ALA A 538 -29.72 -15.98 2.37
C ALA A 538 -30.16 -17.40 2.79
N GLY A 539 -30.96 -17.50 3.86
CA GLY A 539 -31.38 -18.76 4.47
C GLY A 539 -30.34 -19.46 5.37
N GLU A 540 -29.13 -18.91 5.50
CA GLU A 540 -28.19 -19.30 6.55
C GLU A 540 -28.47 -18.56 7.86
N GLN A 541 -28.05 -19.19 8.95
CA GLN A 541 -28.41 -18.83 10.31
C GLN A 541 -27.18 -18.77 11.21
N LEU A 542 -27.20 -17.78 12.11
CA LEU A 542 -26.20 -17.59 13.16
C LEU A 542 -26.83 -16.98 14.41
N PRO A 543 -26.33 -17.30 15.61
CA PRO A 543 -26.71 -16.58 16.81
C PRO A 543 -26.19 -15.13 16.76
N VAL A 544 -26.93 -14.19 17.35
CA VAL A 544 -26.58 -12.75 17.37
C VAL A 544 -25.15 -12.52 17.86
N TYR A 545 -24.68 -13.26 18.88
CA TYR A 545 -23.32 -13.09 19.40
C TYR A 545 -22.22 -13.41 18.37
N GLU A 546 -22.43 -14.35 17.44
CA GLU A 546 -21.50 -14.61 16.34
C GLU A 546 -21.66 -13.55 15.25
N LEU A 547 -22.90 -13.17 14.95
CA LEU A 547 -23.19 -12.17 13.93
C LEU A 547 -22.53 -10.81 14.25
N LEU A 548 -22.40 -10.44 15.52
CA LEU A 548 -21.66 -9.26 15.96
C LEU A 548 -20.16 -9.33 15.60
N TYR A 549 -19.54 -10.51 15.55
CA TYR A 549 -18.19 -10.65 14.98
C TYR A 549 -18.20 -10.43 13.45
N GLY A 550 -19.19 -10.98 12.74
CA GLY A 550 -19.40 -10.74 11.31
C GLY A 550 -19.65 -9.26 10.96
N LEU A 551 -20.29 -8.52 11.86
CA LEU A 551 -20.47 -7.08 11.77
C LEU A 551 -19.14 -6.32 11.97
N MET A 552 -18.40 -6.64 13.04
CA MET A 552 -17.29 -5.80 13.51
C MET A 552 -15.95 -6.10 12.84
N LEU A 553 -15.64 -7.37 12.54
CA LEU A 553 -14.32 -7.77 12.04
C LEU A 553 -14.16 -7.49 10.53
N PRO A 554 -14.88 -8.19 9.64
CA PRO A 554 -14.78 -7.98 8.20
C PRO A 554 -15.59 -6.76 7.74
N SER A 555 -16.27 -6.09 8.66
CA SER A 555 -17.15 -4.95 8.39
C SER A 555 -18.40 -5.31 7.59
N GLY A 556 -19.05 -6.45 7.87
CA GLY A 556 -20.17 -6.98 7.08
C GLY A 556 -21.39 -6.06 7.01
N ASN A 557 -21.75 -5.64 5.79
CA ASN A 557 -22.95 -4.87 5.50
C ASN A 557 -24.20 -5.75 5.62
N ASP A 558 -24.13 -6.95 5.07
CA ASP A 558 -25.08 -8.05 5.24
C ASP A 558 -25.45 -8.28 6.72
N ALA A 559 -24.44 -8.36 7.59
CA ALA A 559 -24.65 -8.50 9.03
C ALA A 559 -25.37 -7.29 9.66
N SER A 560 -25.12 -6.09 9.14
CA SER A 560 -25.80 -4.87 9.62
C SER A 560 -27.28 -4.87 9.24
N VAL A 561 -27.60 -5.31 8.02
CA VAL A 561 -28.99 -5.42 7.55
C VAL A 561 -29.73 -6.51 8.30
N ALA A 562 -29.13 -7.70 8.46
CA ALA A 562 -29.73 -8.80 9.21
C ALA A 562 -30.04 -8.41 10.67
N LEU A 563 -29.13 -7.69 11.33
CA LEU A 563 -29.39 -7.17 12.69
C LEU A 563 -30.51 -6.12 12.70
N ALA A 564 -30.55 -5.24 11.70
CA ALA A 564 -31.61 -4.22 11.61
C ALA A 564 -33.00 -4.85 11.43
N GLU A 565 -33.12 -5.85 10.54
CA GLU A 565 -34.35 -6.60 10.32
C GLU A 565 -34.77 -7.41 11.56
N HIS A 566 -33.81 -7.97 12.31
CA HIS A 566 -34.09 -8.79 13.50
C HIS A 566 -34.52 -7.96 14.72
N PHE A 567 -33.91 -6.80 14.94
CA PHE A 567 -34.13 -6.00 16.16
C PHE A 567 -35.12 -4.85 15.98
N GLY A 568 -35.35 -4.39 14.75
CA GLY A 568 -36.12 -3.19 14.45
C GLY A 568 -37.50 -3.10 15.11
N GLY A 569 -38.34 -4.13 14.90
CA GLY A 569 -39.69 -4.16 15.49
C GLY A 569 -39.70 -4.08 17.01
N ARG A 570 -38.74 -4.74 17.68
CA ARG A 570 -38.59 -4.74 19.15
C ARG A 570 -38.18 -3.36 19.69
N LEU A 571 -37.34 -2.65 18.94
CA LEU A 571 -36.87 -1.32 19.32
C LEU A 571 -37.95 -0.25 19.13
N ALA A 572 -38.85 -0.40 18.14
CA ALA A 572 -39.98 0.51 17.95
C ALA A 572 -41.12 0.27 18.94
N ASN A 573 -41.48 -0.99 19.19
CA ASN A 573 -42.55 -1.34 20.12
C ASN A 573 -42.22 -2.63 20.91
N PRO A 574 -41.63 -2.50 22.11
CA PRO A 574 -41.27 -3.66 22.93
C PRO A 574 -42.47 -4.56 23.31
N SER A 575 -43.70 -4.02 23.27
CA SER A 575 -44.92 -4.75 23.61
C SER A 575 -45.58 -5.47 22.43
N GLN A 576 -45.22 -5.11 21.18
CA GLN A 576 -45.72 -5.74 19.94
C GLN A 576 -44.62 -5.72 18.87
N PRO A 577 -43.69 -6.68 18.91
CA PRO A 577 -42.48 -6.65 18.07
C PRO A 577 -42.71 -7.13 16.62
N GLU A 578 -43.93 -7.53 16.26
CA GLU A 578 -44.25 -8.01 14.91
C GLU A 578 -44.30 -6.84 13.92
N ALA A 579 -43.16 -6.62 13.26
CA ALA A 579 -43.03 -5.77 12.09
C ALA A 579 -42.55 -6.64 10.91
N ASN A 580 -42.97 -6.32 9.69
CA ASN A 580 -42.34 -6.95 8.52
C ASN A 580 -40.89 -6.46 8.38
N ALA A 581 -40.07 -7.15 7.56
CA ALA A 581 -38.63 -6.87 7.47
C ALA A 581 -38.30 -5.43 7.04
N GLU A 582 -39.15 -4.80 6.23
CA GLU A 582 -38.96 -3.42 5.78
C GLU A 582 -39.24 -2.42 6.91
N GLU A 583 -40.39 -2.58 7.58
CA GLU A 583 -40.75 -1.79 8.77
C GLU A 583 -39.74 -1.94 9.90
N ALA A 584 -39.24 -3.16 10.13
CA ALA A 584 -38.21 -3.42 11.12
C ALA A 584 -36.90 -2.70 10.76
N TYR A 585 -36.46 -2.79 9.50
CA TYR A 585 -35.25 -2.10 9.05
C TYR A 585 -35.33 -0.58 9.29
N ASP A 586 -36.46 0.05 8.93
CA ASP A 586 -36.66 1.49 9.13
C ASP A 586 -36.78 1.86 10.61
N ALA A 587 -37.48 1.03 11.40
CA ALA A 587 -37.55 1.16 12.85
C ALA A 587 -36.17 1.10 13.52
N PHE A 588 -35.28 0.25 13.02
CA PHE A 588 -33.91 0.18 13.50
C PHE A 588 -33.13 1.46 13.20
N ILE A 589 -33.28 2.04 12.01
CA ILE A 589 -32.66 3.33 11.66
C ILE A 589 -33.21 4.46 12.55
N ALA A 590 -34.51 4.46 12.83
CA ALA A 590 -35.10 5.41 13.78
C ALA A 590 -34.49 5.25 15.18
N ALA A 591 -34.32 4.01 15.66
CA ALA A 591 -33.69 3.71 16.93
C ALA A 591 -32.21 4.13 16.98
N MET A 592 -31.46 3.97 15.88
CA MET A 592 -30.09 4.50 15.75
C MET A 592 -30.08 6.02 15.94
N ASN A 593 -30.92 6.77 15.24
CA ASN A 593 -30.96 8.22 15.36
C ASN A 593 -31.44 8.68 16.75
N ALA A 594 -32.41 7.99 17.36
CA ALA A 594 -32.82 8.25 18.73
C ALA A 594 -31.65 8.01 19.71
N LYS A 595 -30.88 6.93 19.52
CA LYS A 595 -29.70 6.64 20.34
C LYS A 595 -28.62 7.72 20.15
N ALA A 596 -28.37 8.16 18.92
CA ALA A 596 -27.46 9.26 18.62
C ALA A 596 -27.85 10.54 19.39
N GLN A 597 -29.14 10.88 19.42
CA GLN A 597 -29.65 12.01 20.22
C GLN A 597 -29.41 11.84 21.73
N THR A 598 -29.65 10.64 22.28
CA THR A 598 -29.38 10.37 23.72
C THR A 598 -27.90 10.45 24.08
N LEU A 599 -27.02 10.22 23.10
CA LEU A 599 -25.57 10.37 23.24
C LEU A 599 -25.07 11.79 22.93
N HIS A 600 -25.99 12.74 22.68
CA HIS A 600 -25.69 14.11 22.29
C HIS A 600 -24.81 14.21 21.03
N MET A 601 -25.07 13.33 20.05
CA MET A 601 -24.44 13.35 18.74
C MET A 601 -25.21 14.29 17.79
N THR A 602 -25.05 15.60 17.96
CA THR A 602 -25.86 16.64 17.32
C THR A 602 -25.54 16.89 15.84
N HIS A 603 -24.41 16.39 15.36
CA HIS A 603 -23.89 16.50 14.00
C HIS A 603 -23.90 15.13 13.28
N THR A 604 -24.78 14.23 13.71
CA THR A 604 -24.91 12.87 13.17
C THR A 604 -26.33 12.57 12.74
N HIS A 605 -26.46 11.98 11.55
CA HIS A 605 -27.70 11.40 11.07
C HIS A 605 -27.41 10.13 10.25
N PHE A 606 -28.07 9.03 10.60
CA PHE A 606 -27.95 7.74 9.92
C PHE A 606 -29.15 7.49 9.02
N ALA A 607 -28.89 7.25 7.73
CA ALA A 607 -29.90 6.80 6.77
C ALA A 607 -29.87 5.28 6.52
N ASN A 608 -28.92 4.55 7.10
CA ASN A 608 -28.78 3.09 6.98
C ASN A 608 -27.86 2.55 8.09
N PRO A 609 -27.87 1.23 8.39
CA PRO A 609 -27.08 0.65 9.48
C PRO A 609 -25.63 0.27 9.09
N HIS A 610 -25.25 0.40 7.82
CA HIS A 610 -23.96 -0.09 7.32
C HIS A 610 -22.97 1.02 6.93
N GLY A 611 -23.41 2.23 6.58
CA GLY A 611 -22.56 3.33 6.18
C GLY A 611 -22.27 3.44 4.68
N LEU A 612 -23.15 2.91 3.80
CA LEU A 612 -23.03 3.21 2.37
C LEU A 612 -23.56 4.62 2.10
N PRO A 613 -23.10 5.30 1.03
CA PRO A 613 -23.57 6.63 0.69
C PRO A 613 -25.10 6.65 0.54
N ALA A 614 -25.74 7.57 1.25
CA ALA A 614 -27.17 7.84 1.18
C ALA A 614 -27.39 9.32 1.52
N GLU A 615 -28.50 9.88 1.06
CA GLU A 615 -28.84 11.27 1.35
C GLU A 615 -28.88 11.50 2.87
N LYS A 616 -28.25 12.59 3.32
CA LYS A 616 -28.16 12.96 4.74
C LYS A 616 -27.47 11.92 5.64
N HIS A 617 -26.76 10.91 5.12
CA HIS A 617 -25.98 9.98 5.94
C HIS A 617 -24.61 10.59 6.29
N HIS A 618 -24.44 11.03 7.53
CA HIS A 618 -23.21 11.71 7.98
C HIS A 618 -22.99 11.62 9.48
N SER A 619 -21.77 11.90 9.92
CA SER A 619 -21.39 12.09 11.32
C SER A 619 -20.22 13.06 11.43
N SER A 620 -20.01 13.63 12.62
CA SER A 620 -18.79 14.38 12.93
C SER A 620 -17.75 13.53 13.67
N ALA A 621 -16.51 14.02 13.76
CA ALA A 621 -15.43 13.33 14.46
C ALA A 621 -15.67 13.30 15.98
N ILE A 622 -16.14 14.41 16.56
CA ILE A 622 -16.51 14.51 17.98
C ILE A 622 -17.65 13.54 18.32
N ASP A 623 -18.67 13.46 17.48
CA ASP A 623 -19.82 12.61 17.76
C ASP A 623 -19.46 11.12 17.72
N LEU A 624 -18.60 10.71 16.79
CA LEU A 624 -18.05 9.35 16.79
C LEU A 624 -17.15 9.09 18.00
N ALA A 625 -16.46 10.10 18.53
CA ALA A 625 -15.67 9.96 19.75
C ALA A 625 -16.57 9.77 20.99
N LYS A 626 -17.70 10.49 21.08
CA LYS A 626 -18.73 10.28 22.10
C LYS A 626 -19.32 8.87 22.03
N LEU A 627 -19.66 8.42 20.83
CA LEU A 627 -20.13 7.05 20.58
C LEU A 627 -19.10 6.02 21.01
N ALA A 628 -17.83 6.19 20.65
CA ALA A 628 -16.76 5.28 21.06
C ALA A 628 -16.63 5.21 22.59
N LYS A 629 -16.69 6.34 23.30
CA LYS A 629 -16.67 6.37 24.77
C LYS A 629 -17.86 5.61 25.35
N ALA A 630 -19.07 5.83 24.85
CA ALA A 630 -20.27 5.13 25.32
C ALA A 630 -20.18 3.62 25.05
N ALA A 631 -19.74 3.24 23.84
CA ALA A 631 -19.63 1.85 23.42
C ALA A 631 -18.58 1.08 24.24
N LEU A 632 -17.44 1.69 24.55
CA LEU A 632 -16.36 1.06 25.33
C LEU A 632 -16.71 0.83 26.81
N LYS A 633 -17.80 1.41 27.32
CA LYS A 633 -18.35 1.06 28.64
C LYS A 633 -18.97 -0.35 28.66
N LEU A 634 -19.42 -0.86 27.51
CA LEU A 634 -20.02 -2.19 27.40
C LEU A 634 -18.91 -3.25 27.32
N PRO A 635 -18.83 -4.22 28.26
CA PRO A 635 -17.82 -5.27 28.23
C PRO A 635 -17.86 -6.10 26.94
N GLU A 636 -19.06 -6.41 26.43
CA GLU A 636 -19.23 -7.13 25.17
C GLU A 636 -18.67 -6.34 23.97
N MET A 637 -18.87 -5.02 23.91
CA MET A 637 -18.28 -4.21 22.84
C MET A 637 -16.75 -4.35 22.83
N ARG A 638 -16.10 -4.24 24.00
CA ARG A 638 -14.64 -4.40 24.12
C ARG A 638 -14.17 -5.76 23.58
N LYS A 639 -14.89 -6.83 23.88
CA LYS A 639 -14.62 -8.18 23.37
C LYS A 639 -14.71 -8.28 21.84
N TYR A 640 -15.70 -7.63 21.21
CA TYR A 640 -15.81 -7.63 19.75
C TYR A 640 -14.71 -6.80 19.08
N VAL A 641 -14.46 -5.58 19.57
CA VAL A 641 -13.56 -4.64 18.90
C VAL A 641 -12.07 -4.95 19.07
N THR A 642 -11.71 -5.72 20.10
CA THR A 642 -10.33 -6.20 20.33
C THR A 642 -10.01 -7.52 19.61
N CYS A 643 -11.03 -8.22 19.11
CA CYS A 643 -10.85 -9.51 18.46
C CYS A 643 -10.19 -9.35 17.08
N ARG A 644 -9.06 -10.05 16.87
CA ARG A 644 -8.31 -10.02 15.60
C ARG A 644 -8.92 -10.92 14.53
N GLN A 645 -9.40 -12.09 14.93
CA GLN A 645 -9.98 -13.08 14.03
C GLN A 645 -10.96 -13.99 14.77
N ARG A 646 -12.02 -14.42 14.08
CA ARG A 646 -13.03 -15.34 14.59
C ARG A 646 -13.39 -16.35 13.49
N GLY A 647 -13.21 -17.64 13.78
CA GLY A 647 -13.80 -18.71 12.97
C GLY A 647 -15.22 -18.99 13.45
N CYS A 648 -16.15 -19.19 12.53
CA CYS A 648 -17.55 -19.46 12.82
C CYS A 648 -18.07 -20.56 11.89
N GLN A 649 -18.96 -21.42 12.38
CA GLN A 649 -19.74 -22.33 11.56
C GLN A 649 -21.11 -21.71 11.31
N VAL A 650 -21.51 -21.58 10.04
CA VAL A 650 -22.86 -21.16 9.64
C VAL A 650 -23.66 -22.39 9.24
N THR A 651 -24.97 -22.37 9.51
CA THR A 651 -25.88 -23.47 9.19
C THR A 651 -27.09 -22.93 8.43
N SER A 652 -27.48 -23.58 7.35
CA SER A 652 -28.70 -23.26 6.60
C SER A 652 -29.93 -23.93 7.19
N LEU A 653 -31.12 -23.46 6.80
CA LEU A 653 -32.41 -24.08 7.16
C LEU A 653 -32.53 -25.56 6.73
N ASN A 654 -31.82 -25.99 5.69
CA ASN A 654 -31.82 -27.38 5.22
C ASN A 654 -30.72 -28.25 5.85
N GLY A 655 -30.00 -27.75 6.86
CA GLY A 655 -29.00 -28.48 7.64
C GLY A 655 -27.59 -28.52 7.02
N TYR A 656 -27.37 -27.86 5.87
CA TYR A 656 -26.03 -27.67 5.33
C TYR A 656 -25.23 -26.73 6.24
N SER A 657 -23.98 -27.10 6.56
CA SER A 657 -23.11 -26.29 7.41
C SER A 657 -21.75 -26.07 6.76
N ARG A 658 -21.19 -24.87 6.92
CA ARG A 658 -19.86 -24.51 6.43
C ARG A 658 -19.14 -23.57 7.39
N ASN A 659 -17.83 -23.50 7.27
CA ASN A 659 -17.01 -22.63 8.10
C ASN A 659 -16.71 -21.30 7.37
N ILE A 660 -16.66 -20.22 8.14
CA ILE A 660 -16.23 -18.88 7.72
C ILE A 660 -15.14 -18.41 8.68
N LEU A 661 -14.18 -17.64 8.15
CA LEU A 661 -13.17 -16.94 8.94
C LEU A 661 -13.34 -15.43 8.75
N TRP A 662 -13.57 -14.74 9.84
CA TRP A 662 -13.59 -13.29 9.89
C TRP A 662 -12.27 -12.76 10.43
N LYS A 663 -11.76 -11.71 9.79
CA LYS A 663 -10.54 -11.00 10.18
C LYS A 663 -10.84 -9.53 10.39
N ASN A 664 -10.27 -8.96 11.43
CA ASN A 664 -10.46 -7.56 11.74
C ASN A 664 -9.75 -6.68 10.70
N THR A 665 -10.44 -5.63 10.27
CA THR A 665 -9.94 -4.66 9.28
C THR A 665 -9.03 -3.59 9.90
N ASN A 666 -9.08 -3.39 11.22
CA ASN A 666 -8.26 -2.39 11.91
C ASN A 666 -6.82 -2.91 12.11
N ARG A 667 -5.87 -2.32 11.37
CA ARG A 667 -4.45 -2.71 11.39
C ARG A 667 -3.67 -2.23 12.63
N LEU A 668 -4.26 -1.38 13.47
CA LEU A 668 -3.65 -1.01 14.76
C LEU A 668 -3.74 -2.17 15.76
N LEU A 669 -4.75 -3.04 15.64
CA LEU A 669 -4.84 -4.28 16.42
C LEU A 669 -3.70 -5.20 16.01
N GLY A 670 -2.73 -5.37 16.89
CA GLY A 670 -1.40 -5.77 16.39
C GLY A 670 -0.32 -5.28 17.31
N GLN A 671 -0.42 -3.98 17.54
CA GLN A 671 0.63 -3.11 18.03
C GLN A 671 0.35 -2.82 19.51
N ALA A 672 1.43 -2.61 20.28
CA ALA A 672 1.33 -2.32 21.70
C ALA A 672 0.48 -1.06 21.95
N GLY A 673 -0.43 -1.12 22.91
CA GLY A 673 -1.26 0.01 23.34
C GLY A 673 -2.54 0.26 22.55
N PHE A 674 -2.85 -0.46 21.47
CA PHE A 674 -4.10 -0.24 20.70
C PHE A 674 -5.18 -1.27 21.03
N THR A 675 -6.42 -0.80 21.21
CA THR A 675 -7.56 -1.59 21.71
C THR A 675 -8.73 -1.68 20.73
N GLY A 676 -8.52 -1.29 19.47
CA GLY A 676 -9.44 -1.60 18.36
C GLY A 676 -10.40 -0.48 18.00
N LEU A 677 -11.69 -0.80 17.88
CA LEU A 677 -12.82 -0.06 17.29
C LEU A 677 -13.01 -0.34 15.79
N LYS A 678 -13.15 0.67 14.92
CA LYS A 678 -13.75 0.48 13.60
C LYS A 678 -13.16 1.35 12.50
N THR A 679 -12.86 0.70 11.37
CA THR A 679 -12.50 1.33 10.10
C THR A 679 -13.73 1.65 9.24
N GLY A 680 -13.61 2.59 8.31
CA GLY A 680 -14.60 2.81 7.25
C GLY A 680 -13.99 3.36 5.98
N THR A 681 -14.44 2.92 4.81
CA THR A 681 -14.01 3.47 3.52
C THR A 681 -15.15 3.46 2.53
N THR A 682 -15.40 4.59 1.88
CA THR A 682 -16.20 4.70 0.65
C THR A 682 -15.59 5.77 -0.23
N SER A 683 -15.92 5.81 -1.53
CA SER A 683 -15.43 6.86 -2.42
C SER A 683 -15.82 8.26 -1.95
N ALA A 684 -17.01 8.42 -1.36
CA ALA A 684 -17.48 9.69 -0.82
C ALA A 684 -16.85 10.06 0.54
N ALA A 685 -16.61 9.08 1.40
CA ALA A 685 -16.08 9.31 2.75
C ALA A 685 -14.55 9.43 2.79
N GLY A 686 -13.84 8.89 1.80
CA GLY A 686 -12.40 8.65 1.92
C GLY A 686 -12.09 7.58 2.97
N ALA A 687 -10.90 7.64 3.57
CA ALA A 687 -10.44 6.68 4.56
C ALA A 687 -10.74 7.17 6.00
N CYS A 688 -11.66 6.49 6.69
CA CYS A 688 -12.08 6.81 8.06
C CYS A 688 -11.60 5.76 9.07
N LEU A 689 -11.36 6.19 10.31
CA LEU A 689 -10.98 5.32 11.42
C LEU A 689 -11.47 5.90 12.75
N VAL A 690 -12.16 5.10 13.53
CA VAL A 690 -12.33 5.31 14.97
C VAL A 690 -11.43 4.29 15.64
N ALA A 691 -10.50 4.73 16.48
CA ALA A 691 -9.55 3.88 17.16
C ALA A 691 -9.47 4.22 18.65
N SER A 692 -9.22 3.22 19.48
CA SER A 692 -8.90 3.42 20.90
C SER A 692 -7.51 2.89 21.22
N GLY A 693 -6.87 3.50 22.20
CA GLY A 693 -5.60 3.05 22.73
C GLY A 693 -5.40 3.45 24.18
N VAL A 694 -4.51 2.73 24.84
CA VAL A 694 -4.09 2.96 26.22
C VAL A 694 -2.57 2.94 26.24
N ARG A 695 -1.99 3.97 26.84
CA ARG A 695 -0.56 4.02 27.17
C ARG A 695 -0.43 4.47 28.62
N GLU A 696 0.21 3.65 29.44
CA GLU A 696 0.25 3.86 30.89
C GLU A 696 -1.19 4.00 31.44
N GLU A 697 -1.52 5.07 32.16
CA GLU A 697 -2.87 5.34 32.67
C GLU A 697 -3.74 6.16 31.69
N GLN A 698 -3.20 6.52 30.52
CA GLN A 698 -3.85 7.42 29.57
C GLN A 698 -4.62 6.66 28.49
N ALA A 699 -5.93 6.51 28.71
CA ALA A 699 -6.86 5.93 27.72
C ALA A 699 -7.41 7.02 26.79
N ARG A 700 -7.31 6.80 25.47
CA ARG A 700 -7.66 7.77 24.42
C ARG A 700 -8.52 7.13 23.34
N VAL A 701 -9.39 7.94 22.76
CA VAL A 701 -10.03 7.67 21.47
C VAL A 701 -9.53 8.68 20.45
N VAL A 702 -9.18 8.21 19.26
CA VAL A 702 -8.86 9.05 18.11
C VAL A 702 -9.83 8.72 16.98
N VAL A 703 -10.44 9.74 16.43
CA VAL A 703 -11.30 9.67 15.24
C VAL A 703 -10.63 10.41 14.09
N VAL A 704 -10.58 9.76 12.93
CA VAL A 704 -10.06 10.28 11.67
C VAL A 704 -11.15 10.12 10.61
N LEU A 705 -11.53 11.21 9.94
CA LEU A 705 -12.51 11.22 8.86
C LEU A 705 -11.89 11.76 7.57
N GLY A 706 -12.01 11.00 6.48
CA GLY A 706 -11.60 11.43 5.15
C GLY A 706 -10.10 11.60 4.94
N ALA A 707 -9.26 10.70 5.47
CA ALA A 707 -7.85 10.65 5.10
C ALA A 707 -7.68 10.34 3.60
N VAL A 708 -6.60 10.85 3.00
CA VAL A 708 -6.34 10.78 1.54
C VAL A 708 -6.11 9.36 1.03
N SER A 709 -5.75 8.42 1.91
CA SER A 709 -5.58 7.01 1.55
C SER A 709 -5.83 6.08 2.72
N SER A 710 -6.00 4.79 2.42
CA SER A 710 -6.20 3.77 3.45
C SER A 710 -5.02 3.64 4.41
N ASP A 711 -3.79 3.86 3.94
CA ASP A 711 -2.60 3.81 4.79
C ASP A 711 -2.40 5.11 5.57
N ALA A 712 -2.72 6.26 4.95
CA ALA A 712 -2.62 7.57 5.58
C ALA A 712 -3.47 7.67 6.86
N ARG A 713 -4.68 7.08 6.89
CA ARG A 713 -5.54 7.08 8.10
C ARG A 713 -4.82 6.52 9.34
N TYR A 714 -3.93 5.55 9.15
CA TYR A 714 -3.19 4.92 10.25
C TYR A 714 -1.97 5.73 10.65
N VAL A 715 -1.36 6.45 9.71
CA VAL A 715 -0.29 7.42 10.00
C VAL A 715 -0.88 8.58 10.81
N ASP A 716 -1.96 9.18 10.32
CA ASP A 716 -2.68 10.26 10.99
C ASP A 716 -3.07 9.83 12.42
N ALA A 717 -3.74 8.68 12.57
CA ALA A 717 -4.15 8.20 13.88
C ALA A 717 -2.97 7.97 14.83
N ARG A 718 -1.88 7.33 14.38
CA ARG A 718 -0.70 7.10 15.23
C ARG A 718 -0.05 8.40 15.67
N ASN A 719 0.04 9.39 14.78
CA ASN A 719 0.59 10.71 15.11
C ASN A 719 -0.27 11.44 16.15
N LEU A 720 -1.60 11.40 15.98
CA LEU A 720 -2.56 11.97 16.93
C LEU A 720 -2.49 11.28 18.30
N PHE A 721 -2.43 9.95 18.34
CA PHE A 721 -2.24 9.20 19.59
C PHE A 721 -0.89 9.55 20.25
N ALA A 722 0.19 9.53 19.47
CA ALA A 722 1.53 9.86 19.97
C ALA A 722 1.60 11.27 20.55
N TRP A 723 0.94 12.25 19.92
CA TRP A 723 0.81 13.60 20.45
C TRP A 723 -0.02 13.62 21.75
N SER A 724 -1.15 12.93 21.79
CA SER A 724 -2.06 12.91 22.95
C SER A 724 -1.50 12.23 24.20
N TRP A 725 -0.44 11.43 24.04
CA TRP A 725 0.26 10.73 25.12
C TRP A 725 1.57 11.41 25.54
N ARG A 726 1.91 12.56 24.97
CA ARG A 726 3.02 13.38 25.49
C ARG A 726 2.60 13.93 26.85
N ASP A 727 3.51 13.87 27.82
CA ASP A 727 3.27 14.33 29.20
C ASP A 727 2.56 15.69 29.22
N THR A 728 1.29 15.67 29.59
CA THR A 728 0.54 16.85 30.03
C THR A 728 0.62 16.92 31.55
N ALA A 729 1.85 16.98 32.06
CA ALA A 729 2.08 17.54 33.38
C ALA A 729 1.79 19.05 33.29
N ARG A 730 0.51 19.42 33.44
CA ARG A 730 0.11 20.76 33.86
C ARG A 730 0.20 20.86 35.37
#